data_AF-A0A937TCK1-F1
#
_entry.id   AF-A0A937TCK1-F1
#
_cell.length_a   1.000
_cell.length_b   1.000
_cell.length_c   1.000
_cell.angle_alpha   90.00
_cell.angle_beta   90.00
_cell.angle_gamma   90.00
#
_symmetry.space_group_name_H-M   'P 1'
#
loop_
_entity.id
_entity.type
_entity.pdbx_description
1 polymer ?
#
loop_
_entity_poly.entity_id
_entity_poly.type
_entity_poly.pdbx_seq_one_letter_code
_entity_poly.pdbx_strand_id
1 'polypeptide(L)'
;MTCKRIITLLMLTTLLGLPATPPTSAAPQANTYTVNSGTNTADANPGDGVCATAGGNCTLRAAIEEANADGTYSTINFASQFQGTNAISGCTLPALTADNTTIDGSSRWDVADDRPGVEISGSSCDLLAIQSSNNTVLGLFFGGSNSTGVRITGGSLNSVGGHGEGQRNVFLVGLYGVWIQSTGTYNYVINNYFGTVDGETLPGGGMGTRGVFVHAGDTYSTVSDNLIVGQSDAGIVMWSNGNTISDNLIGINDSKNVALPNGVGIKLWSDGNSVGPDNVIAGNTSYGMHLFLADDNIIYGNWIGYSTTGIGNGDDGIYVDASLNTQIGTTTSVNVISNNSGNGVGTIGSSGLTIENNTITDNGQDGVYLTSSSGQIGGSGSNQRNVISDNGDDGVHLEGTGTVTVTGNYIGLGTYGVYDHGNQGHGVLIDNGSTGVIIGGNGVGEGNWIAYNHQDGIRMDGSSTQYNYILGNVLGAPINWGWKASNGWHGVGIYGGAHDNWIGWTSATTWGNTILSSGWSGVAIFNSDDNAVLANYIGTNGAGVNWGNAFYGVSVVNGSGNSIKSNEIAHNGTHNGTDGGEAGIRVDGASATSNMISGNSIHDNDGPGIELANGGNNSLAAPGITSADCGSVTGSACANCWIEIFSDSDDEGRVYEGHFTTDPSGNFSWSGTLNGPKVTATAKGPDGSNDTSPFSASLDVGSCNTAPTAAFTVTPTSGYTTTVFHFDASGCSDAEDAASALQVRWDWENNGVYDTGWSTIQTADYSYTSVGTYTVRLEVMDTLGLKDTATRQVVVSVLHWVYLPLVLK
;
A
#
# COMPACT_ATOMS: atom_id res chain seq x y z
N MET A 1 9.76 33.98 1.54
CA MET A 1 11.23 34.18 1.44
C MET A 1 11.76 33.23 0.39
N THR A 2 12.49 33.77 -0.58
CA THR A 2 12.99 33.13 -1.80
C THR A 2 14.12 32.13 -1.55
N CYS A 3 14.04 30.93 -2.13
CA CYS A 3 15.23 30.13 -2.43
C CYS A 3 15.03 29.34 -3.74
N LYS A 4 15.77 29.75 -4.78
CA LYS A 4 15.98 29.02 -6.04
C LYS A 4 17.03 27.93 -5.82
N ARG A 5 16.82 26.72 -6.39
CA ARG A 5 17.83 25.74 -6.86
C ARG A 5 17.09 24.66 -7.67
N ILE A 6 17.14 24.71 -9.01
CA ILE A 6 18.04 23.92 -9.89
C ILE A 6 17.98 22.42 -9.56
N ILE A 7 17.19 21.67 -10.36
CA ILE A 7 17.31 20.21 -10.51
C ILE A 7 17.36 19.89 -12.00
N THR A 8 18.35 19.07 -12.33
CA THR A 8 18.79 18.62 -13.64
C THR A 8 17.78 17.66 -14.27
N LEU A 9 17.30 18.00 -15.46
CA LEU A 9 16.37 17.21 -16.27
C LEU A 9 17.15 16.17 -17.09
N LEU A 10 16.91 14.88 -16.84
CA LEU A 10 17.33 13.79 -17.74
C LEU A 10 16.08 13.33 -18.51
N MET A 11 15.79 13.99 -19.64
CA MET A 11 14.75 13.57 -20.58
C MET A 11 15.32 12.51 -21.54
N LEU A 12 14.74 11.31 -21.54
CA LEU A 12 14.91 10.34 -22.61
C LEU A 12 13.74 10.52 -23.59
N THR A 13 14.06 11.05 -24.77
CA THR A 13 13.13 11.35 -25.87
C THR A 13 12.83 10.13 -26.73
N THR A 14 11.56 9.85 -27.01
CA THR A 14 11.11 9.31 -28.31
C THR A 14 9.78 9.96 -28.73
N LEU A 15 9.92 11.17 -29.28
CA LEU A 15 9.38 11.62 -30.57
C LEU A 15 7.94 11.17 -30.98
N LEU A 16 6.94 11.96 -30.56
CA LEU A 16 5.75 12.27 -31.37
C LEU A 16 5.62 13.79 -31.40
N GLY A 17 5.40 14.35 -32.60
CA GLY A 17 5.66 15.76 -32.93
C GLY A 17 4.93 16.77 -32.04
N LEU A 18 5.70 17.53 -31.26
CA LEU A 18 5.27 18.81 -30.72
C LEU A 18 5.08 19.78 -31.89
N PRO A 19 3.92 20.44 -32.06
CA PRO A 19 3.89 21.61 -32.90
C PRO A 19 4.82 22.66 -32.27
N ALA A 20 5.64 23.25 -33.13
CA ALA A 20 6.58 24.30 -32.79
C ALA A 20 5.93 25.38 -31.91
N THR A 21 6.73 25.97 -31.03
CA THR A 21 6.45 27.27 -30.40
C THR A 21 5.76 28.19 -31.41
N PRO A 22 4.60 28.79 -31.09
CA PRO A 22 3.94 29.68 -32.03
C PRO A 22 4.92 30.82 -32.35
N PRO A 23 5.10 31.18 -33.63
CA PRO A 23 5.82 32.39 -33.94
C PRO A 23 5.07 33.55 -33.26
N THR A 24 5.80 34.51 -32.72
CA THR A 24 5.25 35.84 -32.46
C THR A 24 4.59 36.35 -33.74
N SER A 25 3.26 36.29 -33.82
CA SER A 25 2.47 36.94 -34.86
C SER A 25 1.50 37.92 -34.23
N ALA A 26 2.00 39.13 -33.94
CA ALA A 26 1.15 40.28 -34.14
C ALA A 26 1.08 40.51 -35.66
N ALA A 27 0.09 39.89 -36.30
CA ALA A 27 -0.46 40.30 -37.59
C ALA A 27 -1.87 40.85 -37.32
N PRO A 28 -2.31 41.89 -38.05
CA PRO A 28 -3.30 42.86 -37.58
C PRO A 28 -4.71 42.27 -37.47
N GLN A 29 -5.42 42.69 -36.41
CA GLN A 29 -6.86 42.52 -36.15
C GLN A 29 -7.68 42.80 -37.42
N ALA A 30 -8.50 41.84 -37.89
CA ALA A 30 -9.09 41.96 -39.23
C ALA A 30 -10.43 42.72 -39.25
N ASN A 31 -11.29 42.65 -38.23
CA ASN A 31 -12.41 43.59 -38.02
C ASN A 31 -12.75 43.73 -36.52
N THR A 32 -13.23 44.91 -36.10
CA THR A 32 -13.70 45.15 -34.72
C THR A 32 -15.10 45.76 -34.72
N TYR A 33 -16.03 45.08 -34.08
CA TYR A 33 -17.43 45.51 -33.94
C TYR A 33 -17.71 45.91 -32.49
N THR A 34 -17.89 47.21 -32.27
CA THR A 34 -18.18 47.75 -30.93
C THR A 34 -19.67 47.88 -30.70
N VAL A 35 -20.21 46.93 -29.95
CA VAL A 35 -21.61 46.92 -29.51
C VAL A 35 -21.87 48.13 -28.63
N ASN A 36 -22.81 48.98 -29.05
CA ASN A 36 -23.19 50.22 -28.40
C ASN A 36 -24.72 50.36 -28.22
N SER A 37 -25.47 49.25 -28.30
CA SER A 37 -26.89 49.21 -27.99
C SER A 37 -27.29 47.86 -27.40
N GLY A 38 -28.03 47.88 -26.29
CA GLY A 38 -28.59 46.66 -25.65
C GLY A 38 -29.82 46.10 -26.36
N THR A 39 -30.30 46.77 -27.42
CA THR A 39 -31.37 46.23 -28.26
C THR A 39 -30.87 45.02 -29.07
N ASN A 40 -31.78 44.24 -29.63
CA ASN A 40 -31.44 43.05 -30.41
C ASN A 40 -31.89 43.12 -31.88
N THR A 41 -31.83 44.32 -32.45
CA THR A 41 -32.18 44.60 -33.85
C THR A 41 -31.08 44.10 -34.80
N ALA A 42 -31.46 43.57 -35.97
CA ALA A 42 -30.53 43.07 -36.98
C ALA A 42 -29.72 44.19 -37.64
N ASP A 43 -28.59 43.81 -38.22
CA ASP A 43 -27.83 44.70 -39.09
C ASP A 43 -28.69 45.15 -40.29
N ALA A 44 -28.51 46.39 -40.74
CA ALA A 44 -29.20 46.90 -41.91
C ALA A 44 -28.73 46.20 -43.21
N ASN A 45 -27.45 45.89 -43.32
CA ASN A 45 -26.82 45.28 -44.48
C ASN A 45 -25.73 44.26 -44.08
N PRO A 46 -26.11 43.06 -43.60
CA PRO A 46 -25.16 42.01 -43.22
C PRO A 46 -24.02 41.79 -44.23
N GLY A 47 -22.76 41.94 -43.78
CA GLY A 47 -21.55 41.73 -44.56
C GLY A 47 -21.02 42.94 -45.33
N ASP A 48 -21.43 44.16 -44.95
CA ASP A 48 -20.86 45.39 -45.48
C ASP A 48 -19.63 45.89 -44.68
N GLY A 49 -19.27 45.18 -43.60
CA GLY A 49 -18.14 45.49 -42.72
C GLY A 49 -18.44 46.59 -41.71
N VAL A 50 -19.70 47.02 -41.58
CA VAL A 50 -20.14 48.08 -40.67
C VAL A 50 -21.27 47.55 -39.80
N CYS A 51 -20.99 47.28 -38.53
CA CYS A 51 -22.03 46.95 -37.56
C CYS A 51 -22.97 48.15 -37.32
N ALA A 52 -24.13 48.17 -37.99
CA ALA A 52 -25.11 49.22 -37.89
C ALA A 52 -26.52 48.72 -38.25
N THR A 53 -27.42 48.75 -37.27
CA THR A 53 -28.87 48.68 -37.50
C THR A 53 -29.34 49.84 -38.38
N ALA A 54 -30.58 49.78 -38.89
CA ALA A 54 -31.19 50.91 -39.61
C ALA A 54 -31.23 52.23 -38.81
N GLY A 55 -31.11 52.16 -37.47
CA GLY A 55 -30.99 53.31 -36.58
C GLY A 55 -29.56 53.78 -36.31
N GLY A 56 -28.54 53.18 -36.93
CA GLY A 56 -27.12 53.52 -36.80
C GLY A 56 -26.42 52.95 -35.56
N ASN A 57 -27.12 52.18 -34.72
CA ASN A 57 -26.54 51.53 -33.55
C ASN A 57 -26.00 50.13 -33.88
N CYS A 58 -24.89 49.73 -33.26
CA CYS A 58 -24.35 48.37 -33.32
C CYS A 58 -24.91 47.55 -32.15
N THR A 59 -25.71 46.53 -32.46
CA THR A 59 -26.22 45.55 -31.48
C THR A 59 -25.33 44.30 -31.48
N LEU A 60 -25.41 43.46 -30.45
CA LEU A 60 -24.68 42.18 -30.44
C LEU A 60 -25.10 41.27 -31.60
N ARG A 61 -26.40 41.24 -31.94
CA ARG A 61 -26.87 40.55 -33.15
C ARG A 61 -26.19 41.08 -34.40
N ALA A 62 -26.22 42.40 -34.62
CA ALA A 62 -25.64 43.00 -35.83
C ALA A 62 -24.14 42.69 -35.92
N ALA A 63 -23.42 42.78 -34.80
CA ALA A 63 -22.01 42.43 -34.73
C ALA A 63 -21.73 40.95 -35.07
N ILE A 64 -22.59 40.02 -34.62
CA ILE A 64 -22.50 38.59 -34.99
C ILE A 64 -22.83 38.39 -36.47
N GLU A 65 -23.83 39.08 -37.01
CA GLU A 65 -24.20 39.01 -38.42
C GLU A 65 -23.07 39.48 -39.33
N GLU A 66 -22.39 40.58 -38.98
CA GLU A 66 -21.16 41.03 -39.67
C GLU A 66 -20.03 40.01 -39.53
N ALA A 67 -19.68 39.60 -38.30
CA ALA A 67 -18.60 38.64 -38.08
C ALA A 67 -18.80 37.32 -38.85
N ASN A 68 -20.06 36.86 -38.95
CA ASN A 68 -20.42 35.66 -39.72
C ASN A 68 -20.28 35.85 -41.24
N ALA A 69 -20.47 37.06 -41.75
CA ALA A 69 -20.42 37.36 -43.18
C ALA A 69 -19.00 37.69 -43.67
N ASP A 70 -18.13 38.17 -42.79
CA ASP A 70 -16.79 38.68 -43.14
C ASP A 70 -15.81 37.60 -43.64
N GLY A 71 -15.92 36.38 -43.12
CA GLY A 71 -14.97 35.30 -43.41
C GLY A 71 -13.52 35.56 -42.95
N THR A 72 -13.30 36.51 -42.03
CA THR A 72 -11.98 36.84 -41.45
C THR A 72 -12.03 36.92 -39.92
N TYR A 73 -10.88 37.12 -39.27
CA TYR A 73 -10.78 37.23 -37.81
C TYR A 73 -11.55 38.45 -37.29
N SER A 74 -12.56 38.20 -36.45
CA SER A 74 -13.45 39.25 -35.96
C SER A 74 -13.41 39.37 -34.44
N THR A 75 -13.30 40.60 -33.93
CA THR A 75 -13.45 40.89 -32.50
C THR A 75 -14.73 41.68 -32.26
N ILE A 76 -15.64 41.13 -31.48
CA ILE A 76 -16.83 41.82 -30.99
C ILE A 76 -16.53 42.30 -29.57
N ASN A 77 -16.53 43.62 -29.36
CA ASN A 77 -16.32 44.22 -28.05
C ASN A 77 -17.50 45.13 -27.68
N PHE A 78 -17.50 45.66 -26.46
CA PHE A 78 -18.62 46.41 -25.91
C PHE A 78 -18.22 47.82 -25.51
N ALA A 79 -19.07 48.80 -25.79
CA ALA A 79 -18.92 50.19 -25.38
C ALA A 79 -19.09 50.35 -23.86
N SER A 80 -18.57 51.46 -23.31
CA SER A 80 -18.53 51.72 -21.85
C SER A 80 -19.89 51.70 -21.14
N GLN A 81 -20.97 51.95 -21.85
CA GLN A 81 -22.33 51.87 -21.32
C GLN A 81 -22.76 50.46 -20.87
N PHE A 82 -22.03 49.41 -21.28
CA PHE A 82 -22.26 48.04 -20.82
C PHE A 82 -21.52 47.69 -19.52
N GLN A 83 -21.07 48.69 -18.76
CA GLN A 83 -20.70 48.46 -17.36
C GLN A 83 -22.00 48.41 -16.52
N GLY A 84 -22.43 47.21 -16.09
CA GLY A 84 -23.61 46.98 -15.23
C GLY A 84 -24.84 46.36 -15.94
N THR A 85 -26.05 46.62 -15.45
CA THR A 85 -27.32 45.90 -15.77
C THR A 85 -27.94 46.10 -17.17
N ASN A 86 -27.15 46.34 -18.22
CA ASN A 86 -27.69 46.44 -19.59
C ASN A 86 -27.77 45.08 -20.28
N ALA A 87 -28.82 44.33 -19.94
CA ALA A 87 -29.04 42.98 -20.46
C ALA A 87 -29.38 42.99 -21.96
N ILE A 88 -28.74 42.10 -22.72
CA ILE A 88 -29.01 41.82 -24.13
C ILE A 88 -29.84 40.54 -24.22
N SER A 89 -30.91 40.54 -25.03
CA SER A 89 -31.72 39.33 -25.21
C SER A 89 -31.00 38.29 -26.08
N GLY A 90 -30.57 37.18 -25.48
CA GLY A 90 -29.92 36.03 -26.13
C GLY A 90 -30.84 35.19 -27.03
N CYS A 91 -32.14 35.08 -26.72
CA CYS A 91 -33.06 34.13 -27.38
C CYS A 91 -33.24 34.26 -28.89
N THR A 92 -32.73 35.33 -29.48
CA THR A 92 -32.85 35.52 -30.91
C THR A 92 -31.48 35.71 -31.56
N LEU A 93 -30.37 35.73 -30.81
CA LEU A 93 -29.03 35.89 -31.38
C LEU A 93 -28.74 34.80 -32.44
N PRO A 94 -28.12 35.14 -33.57
CA PRO A 94 -27.66 34.15 -34.52
C PRO A 94 -26.52 33.31 -33.91
N ALA A 95 -26.37 32.07 -34.37
CA ALA A 95 -25.20 31.27 -34.03
C ALA A 95 -23.94 31.86 -34.65
N LEU A 96 -22.78 31.65 -34.03
CA LEU A 96 -21.48 31.86 -34.67
C LEU A 96 -21.27 30.77 -35.73
N THR A 97 -21.23 31.17 -36.99
CA THR A 97 -21.05 30.29 -38.16
C THR A 97 -19.73 30.51 -38.91
N ALA A 98 -19.01 31.59 -38.60
CA ALA A 98 -17.65 31.83 -39.13
C ALA A 98 -16.59 31.45 -38.11
N ASP A 99 -15.44 30.95 -38.57
CA ASP A 99 -14.31 30.63 -37.70
C ASP A 99 -13.64 31.91 -37.19
N ASN A 100 -12.92 31.81 -36.07
CA ASN A 100 -12.07 32.89 -35.55
C ASN A 100 -12.81 34.15 -35.04
N THR A 101 -14.01 33.99 -34.48
CA THR A 101 -14.72 35.10 -33.83
C THR A 101 -14.45 35.14 -32.34
N THR A 102 -14.01 36.29 -31.83
CA THR A 102 -13.87 36.55 -30.39
C THR A 102 -14.94 37.52 -29.92
N ILE A 103 -15.77 37.10 -28.96
CA ILE A 103 -16.69 37.98 -28.23
C ILE A 103 -16.04 38.30 -26.88
N ASP A 104 -15.69 39.57 -26.66
CA ASP A 104 -14.89 39.99 -25.51
C ASP A 104 -15.55 41.12 -24.71
N GLY A 105 -16.13 40.74 -23.57
CA GLY A 105 -16.69 41.63 -22.56
C GLY A 105 -15.71 42.02 -21.45
N SER A 106 -14.45 41.56 -21.46
CA SER A 106 -13.50 41.71 -20.35
C SER A 106 -13.26 43.17 -19.94
N SER A 107 -13.20 44.09 -20.91
CA SER A 107 -13.05 45.53 -20.66
C SER A 107 -14.27 46.20 -19.99
N ARG A 108 -15.35 45.44 -19.76
CA ARG A 108 -16.57 45.87 -19.07
C ARG A 108 -16.77 45.18 -17.73
N TRP A 109 -15.74 44.58 -17.15
CA TRP A 109 -15.80 44.03 -15.80
C TRP A 109 -16.37 45.04 -14.80
N ASP A 110 -17.33 44.60 -13.99
CA ASP A 110 -17.89 45.36 -12.88
C ASP A 110 -17.05 45.10 -11.62
N VAL A 111 -16.17 46.05 -11.31
CA VAL A 111 -15.26 45.97 -10.16
C VAL A 111 -16.01 46.04 -8.83
N ALA A 112 -17.21 46.63 -8.79
CA ALA A 112 -17.97 46.76 -7.55
C ALA A 112 -18.57 45.43 -7.09
N ASP A 113 -19.05 44.62 -8.05
CA ASP A 113 -19.71 43.33 -7.81
C ASP A 113 -18.82 42.13 -8.17
N ASP A 114 -17.55 42.35 -8.53
CA ASP A 114 -16.58 41.38 -9.07
C ASP A 114 -17.16 40.39 -10.09
N ARG A 115 -17.78 40.93 -11.15
CA ARG A 115 -18.47 40.12 -12.15
C ARG A 115 -18.40 40.74 -13.55
N PRO A 116 -18.72 39.97 -14.61
CA PRO A 116 -18.89 40.54 -15.94
C PRO A 116 -19.98 41.61 -15.97
N GLY A 117 -19.69 42.77 -16.58
CA GLY A 117 -20.69 43.82 -16.76
C GLY A 117 -21.62 43.60 -17.95
N VAL A 118 -21.26 42.76 -18.92
CA VAL A 118 -22.12 42.47 -20.07
C VAL A 118 -23.00 41.26 -19.77
N GLU A 119 -24.32 41.48 -19.61
CA GLU A 119 -25.30 40.42 -19.41
C GLU A 119 -26.00 40.01 -20.71
N ILE A 120 -25.98 38.72 -21.02
CA ILE A 120 -26.84 38.07 -22.01
C ILE A 120 -27.93 37.31 -21.26
N SER A 121 -29.19 37.66 -21.52
CA SER A 121 -30.34 37.11 -20.82
C SER A 121 -31.42 36.57 -21.76
N GLY A 122 -32.28 35.68 -21.26
CA GLY A 122 -33.33 35.04 -22.05
C GLY A 122 -34.38 34.41 -21.14
N SER A 123 -35.34 33.69 -21.72
CA SER A 123 -36.37 32.97 -20.94
C SER A 123 -36.32 31.47 -21.17
N SER A 124 -36.59 31.01 -22.40
CA SER A 124 -36.62 29.57 -22.75
C SER A 124 -35.83 29.26 -24.03
N CYS A 125 -34.53 29.56 -24.00
CA CYS A 125 -33.67 29.51 -25.18
C CYS A 125 -32.20 29.30 -24.80
N ASP A 126 -31.42 28.70 -25.69
CA ASP A 126 -29.97 28.76 -25.60
C ASP A 126 -29.53 30.24 -25.83
N LEU A 127 -28.68 30.79 -24.96
CA LEU A 127 -28.35 32.22 -25.00
C LEU A 127 -27.32 32.59 -26.06
N LEU A 128 -26.38 31.68 -26.34
CA LEU A 128 -25.41 31.80 -27.42
C LEU A 128 -25.13 30.41 -28.01
N ALA A 129 -25.11 30.32 -29.34
CA ALA A 129 -24.80 29.09 -30.06
C ALA A 129 -23.53 29.24 -30.91
N ILE A 130 -22.71 28.20 -30.97
CA ILE A 130 -21.49 28.13 -31.78
C ILE A 130 -21.59 26.92 -32.71
N GLN A 131 -21.33 27.13 -34.00
CA GLN A 131 -21.37 26.11 -35.06
C GLN A 131 -20.05 25.98 -35.83
N SER A 132 -19.13 26.92 -35.63
CA SER A 132 -17.83 27.02 -36.28
C SER A 132 -16.67 26.78 -35.31
N SER A 133 -15.43 26.87 -35.80
CA SER A 133 -14.20 26.57 -35.06
C SER A 133 -13.45 27.82 -34.59
N ASN A 134 -12.57 27.64 -33.61
CA ASN A 134 -11.66 28.67 -33.14
C ASN A 134 -12.34 29.96 -32.66
N ASN A 135 -13.55 29.85 -32.12
CA ASN A 135 -14.26 30.99 -31.52
C ASN A 135 -13.90 31.14 -30.05
N THR A 136 -14.00 32.34 -29.51
CA THR A 136 -13.66 32.64 -28.12
C THR A 136 -14.73 33.53 -27.48
N VAL A 137 -15.16 33.21 -26.26
CA VAL A 137 -16.18 33.95 -25.50
C VAL A 137 -15.63 34.32 -24.13
N LEU A 138 -15.45 35.62 -23.84
CA LEU A 138 -14.77 36.13 -22.65
C LEU A 138 -15.59 37.19 -21.92
N GLY A 139 -15.57 37.16 -20.59
CA GLY A 139 -16.05 38.26 -19.75
C GLY A 139 -17.53 38.58 -19.93
N LEU A 140 -18.39 37.56 -20.07
CA LEU A 140 -19.83 37.70 -20.22
C LEU A 140 -20.58 37.04 -19.05
N PHE A 141 -21.70 37.64 -18.66
CA PHE A 141 -22.66 37.08 -17.72
C PHE A 141 -23.84 36.49 -18.49
N PHE A 142 -24.15 35.21 -18.27
CA PHE A 142 -25.28 34.51 -18.87
C PHE A 142 -26.33 34.24 -17.79
N GLY A 143 -27.53 34.82 -17.92
CA GLY A 143 -28.56 34.77 -16.87
C GLY A 143 -30.00 34.64 -17.37
N GLY A 144 -30.90 34.27 -16.46
CA GLY A 144 -32.36 34.39 -16.66
C GLY A 144 -33.01 33.33 -17.57
N SER A 145 -32.24 32.60 -18.38
CA SER A 145 -32.77 31.50 -19.20
C SER A 145 -32.95 30.22 -18.39
N ASN A 146 -34.06 29.50 -18.63
CA ASN A 146 -34.29 28.15 -18.12
C ASN A 146 -33.59 27.05 -18.94
N SER A 147 -32.77 27.43 -19.93
CA SER A 147 -32.10 26.54 -20.87
C SER A 147 -30.57 26.69 -20.77
N THR A 148 -29.85 26.65 -21.90
CA THR A 148 -28.38 26.67 -21.92
C THR A 148 -27.80 28.09 -21.98
N GLY A 149 -26.67 28.33 -21.31
CA GLY A 149 -25.87 29.53 -21.52
C GLY A 149 -25.20 29.53 -22.89
N VAL A 150 -24.13 28.75 -23.04
CA VAL A 150 -23.44 28.59 -24.32
C VAL A 150 -23.59 27.16 -24.82
N ARG A 151 -24.08 27.00 -26.06
CA ARG A 151 -24.18 25.70 -26.72
C ARG A 151 -23.25 25.62 -27.93
N ILE A 152 -22.33 24.66 -27.91
CA ILE A 152 -21.44 24.36 -29.03
C ILE A 152 -22.03 23.17 -29.78
N THR A 153 -22.47 23.40 -31.01
CA THR A 153 -23.11 22.38 -31.87
C THR A 153 -22.23 21.92 -33.04
N GLY A 154 -21.09 22.58 -33.24
CA GLY A 154 -20.13 22.26 -34.29
C GLY A 154 -18.79 22.98 -34.07
N GLY A 155 -17.74 22.46 -34.69
CA GLY A 155 -16.40 23.04 -34.69
C GLY A 155 -15.47 22.55 -33.58
N SER A 156 -14.18 22.81 -33.79
CA SER A 156 -13.06 22.51 -32.90
C SER A 156 -12.44 23.79 -32.35
N LEU A 157 -11.60 23.69 -31.31
CA LEU A 157 -10.81 24.83 -30.80
C LEU A 157 -11.64 26.02 -30.29
N ASN A 158 -12.91 25.81 -29.94
CA ASN A 158 -13.71 26.88 -29.33
C ASN A 158 -13.37 27.01 -27.85
N SER A 159 -13.22 28.25 -27.36
CA SER A 159 -12.93 28.55 -25.96
C SER A 159 -14.07 29.35 -25.33
N VAL A 160 -14.60 28.85 -24.22
CA VAL A 160 -15.54 29.55 -23.35
C VAL A 160 -14.79 29.90 -22.08
N GLY A 161 -14.42 31.17 -21.96
CA GLY A 161 -13.63 31.76 -20.88
C GLY A 161 -12.14 31.90 -21.19
N GLY A 162 -11.40 32.52 -20.27
CA GLY A 162 -9.96 32.81 -20.40
C GLY A 162 -9.35 33.32 -19.09
N HIS A 163 -8.01 33.25 -18.96
CA HIS A 163 -7.28 33.55 -17.71
C HIS A 163 -6.86 35.02 -17.51
N GLY A 164 -7.13 35.88 -18.48
CA GLY A 164 -6.84 37.32 -18.37
C GLY A 164 -7.79 38.05 -17.42
N GLU A 165 -7.40 39.26 -17.02
CA GLU A 165 -8.23 40.13 -16.18
C GLU A 165 -9.61 40.36 -16.82
N GLY A 166 -10.67 40.07 -16.06
CA GLY A 166 -12.06 40.22 -16.50
C GLY A 166 -12.54 39.21 -17.55
N GLN A 167 -11.77 38.18 -17.90
CA GLN A 167 -12.12 37.23 -18.96
C GLN A 167 -13.03 36.07 -18.50
N ARG A 168 -13.25 35.94 -17.19
CA ARG A 168 -14.14 34.94 -16.59
C ARG A 168 -15.58 35.14 -17.04
N ASN A 169 -16.24 34.10 -17.54
CA ASN A 169 -17.70 34.15 -17.72
C ASN A 169 -18.43 33.68 -16.46
N VAL A 170 -19.68 34.12 -16.32
CA VAL A 170 -20.58 33.72 -15.22
C VAL A 170 -21.85 33.11 -15.80
N PHE A 171 -22.28 31.95 -15.29
CA PHE A 171 -23.46 31.22 -15.77
C PHE A 171 -24.48 31.00 -14.64
N LEU A 172 -25.60 31.71 -14.71
CA LEU A 172 -26.78 31.55 -13.84
C LEU A 172 -28.02 31.19 -14.69
N VAL A 173 -28.01 30.00 -15.27
CA VAL A 173 -29.04 29.47 -16.19
C VAL A 173 -29.66 28.17 -15.65
N GLY A 174 -30.81 27.79 -16.18
CA GLY A 174 -31.67 26.73 -15.62
C GLY A 174 -31.44 25.31 -16.12
N LEU A 175 -30.70 25.08 -17.21
CA LEU A 175 -30.40 23.73 -17.71
C LEU A 175 -28.91 23.41 -17.68
N TYR A 176 -28.13 23.98 -18.61
CA TYR A 176 -26.69 23.77 -18.72
C TYR A 176 -25.96 25.10 -18.79
N GLY A 177 -24.88 25.31 -18.03
CA GLY A 177 -24.04 26.48 -18.23
C GLY A 177 -23.41 26.46 -19.62
N VAL A 178 -22.61 25.42 -19.88
CA VAL A 178 -22.03 25.12 -21.20
C VAL A 178 -22.42 23.72 -21.64
N TRP A 179 -22.92 23.59 -22.86
CA TRP A 179 -23.24 22.31 -23.48
C TRP A 179 -22.47 22.13 -24.78
N ILE A 180 -21.58 21.14 -24.82
CA ILE A 180 -20.86 20.74 -26.02
C ILE A 180 -21.57 19.54 -26.61
N GLN A 181 -22.16 19.72 -27.79
CA GLN A 181 -22.79 18.70 -28.61
C GLN A 181 -22.22 18.81 -30.03
N SER A 182 -20.91 18.65 -30.14
CA SER A 182 -20.16 18.78 -31.38
C SER A 182 -19.54 17.43 -31.74
N THR A 183 -19.15 17.25 -32.99
CA THR A 183 -18.22 16.19 -33.42
C THR A 183 -16.79 16.72 -33.54
N GLY A 184 -16.52 17.85 -32.88
CA GLY A 184 -15.26 18.56 -32.91
C GLY A 184 -14.23 17.97 -31.95
N THR A 185 -13.13 18.70 -31.81
CA THR A 185 -12.05 18.33 -30.90
C THR A 185 -11.46 19.58 -30.26
N TYR A 186 -10.84 19.40 -29.09
CA TYR A 186 -10.13 20.49 -28.41
C TYR A 186 -11.03 21.71 -28.15
N ASN A 187 -12.26 21.50 -27.68
CA ASN A 187 -13.05 22.62 -27.16
C ASN A 187 -12.72 22.83 -25.67
N TYR A 188 -12.65 24.09 -25.24
CA TYR A 188 -12.15 24.50 -23.93
C TYR A 188 -13.26 25.22 -23.16
N VAL A 189 -13.50 24.80 -21.93
CA VAL A 189 -14.32 25.51 -20.95
C VAL A 189 -13.43 25.85 -19.78
N ILE A 190 -12.99 27.11 -19.71
CA ILE A 190 -11.91 27.51 -18.81
C ILE A 190 -12.21 28.77 -18.01
N ASN A 191 -11.83 28.80 -16.72
CA ASN A 191 -11.94 29.98 -15.86
C ASN A 191 -13.36 30.61 -15.88
N ASN A 192 -14.39 29.80 -15.68
CA ASN A 192 -15.78 30.27 -15.59
C ASN A 192 -16.38 29.97 -14.22
N TYR A 193 -17.35 30.80 -13.82
CA TYR A 193 -18.19 30.54 -12.65
C TYR A 193 -19.56 30.03 -13.08
N PHE A 194 -20.01 28.95 -12.46
CA PHE A 194 -21.32 28.35 -12.67
C PHE A 194 -22.06 28.28 -11.34
N GLY A 195 -23.29 28.79 -11.32
CA GLY A 195 -24.11 28.75 -10.11
C GLY A 195 -23.79 29.82 -9.06
N THR A 196 -22.73 30.59 -9.24
CA THR A 196 -22.34 31.69 -8.36
C THR A 196 -21.84 32.88 -9.18
N VAL A 197 -21.91 34.05 -8.59
CA VAL A 197 -21.42 35.31 -9.17
C VAL A 197 -20.14 35.76 -8.46
N ASP A 198 -20.15 35.68 -7.14
CA ASP A 198 -19.09 36.14 -6.24
C ASP A 198 -18.08 35.05 -5.87
N GLY A 199 -18.37 33.79 -6.25
CA GLY A 199 -17.55 32.62 -5.90
C GLY A 199 -17.79 32.09 -4.49
N GLU A 200 -18.66 32.75 -3.72
CA GLU A 200 -18.79 32.56 -2.28
C GLU A 200 -20.21 32.13 -1.87
N THR A 201 -21.23 32.53 -2.64
CA THR A 201 -22.63 32.25 -2.32
C THR A 201 -23.45 31.79 -3.53
N LEU A 202 -24.56 31.09 -3.26
CA LEU A 202 -25.58 30.78 -4.26
C LEU A 202 -26.65 31.88 -4.28
N PRO A 203 -27.06 32.39 -5.46
CA PRO A 203 -28.22 33.26 -5.57
C PRO A 203 -29.48 32.41 -5.31
N GLY A 204 -30.25 32.72 -4.27
CA GLY A 204 -31.38 31.87 -3.83
C GLY A 204 -32.34 31.44 -4.95
N GLY A 205 -32.70 30.15 -4.99
CA GLY A 205 -33.41 29.49 -6.09
C GLY A 205 -32.59 28.32 -6.63
N GLY A 206 -33.22 27.29 -7.21
CA GLY A 206 -32.47 26.17 -7.79
C GLY A 206 -31.61 26.65 -8.97
N MET A 207 -30.31 26.34 -8.97
CA MET A 207 -29.44 26.55 -10.12
C MET A 207 -29.61 25.40 -11.12
N GLY A 208 -29.09 25.56 -12.33
CA GLY A 208 -29.31 24.64 -13.45
C GLY A 208 -29.11 23.16 -13.15
N THR A 209 -29.50 22.31 -14.10
CA THR A 209 -29.30 20.87 -13.98
C THR A 209 -27.81 20.52 -13.95
N ARG A 210 -26.99 21.12 -14.84
CA ARG A 210 -25.54 20.82 -14.94
C ARG A 210 -24.73 22.08 -15.22
N GLY A 211 -23.50 22.13 -14.72
CA GLY A 211 -22.56 23.22 -15.04
C GLY A 211 -22.04 23.07 -16.46
N VAL A 212 -21.27 22.00 -16.69
CA VAL A 212 -20.68 21.67 -17.99
C VAL A 212 -21.14 20.28 -18.42
N PHE A 213 -21.62 20.17 -19.66
CA PHE A 213 -21.99 18.89 -20.24
C PHE A 213 -21.29 18.71 -21.59
N VAL A 214 -20.37 17.75 -21.67
CA VAL A 214 -19.74 17.33 -22.93
C VAL A 214 -20.43 16.06 -23.41
N HIS A 215 -21.16 16.19 -24.50
CA HIS A 215 -21.98 15.13 -25.07
C HIS A 215 -21.25 14.43 -26.23
N ALA A 216 -21.70 13.21 -26.54
CA ALA A 216 -21.05 12.29 -27.46
C ALA A 216 -20.69 12.92 -28.82
N GLY A 217 -19.44 12.69 -29.22
CA GLY A 217 -18.88 13.11 -30.50
C GLY A 217 -17.64 13.98 -30.37
N ASP A 218 -17.50 14.70 -29.26
CA ASP A 218 -16.38 15.61 -29.03
C ASP A 218 -15.25 14.93 -28.23
N THR A 219 -14.01 15.01 -28.71
CA THR A 219 -12.86 14.35 -28.07
C THR A 219 -11.71 15.33 -27.84
N TYR A 220 -10.88 15.08 -26.83
CA TYR A 220 -9.78 15.97 -26.45
C TYR A 220 -10.22 17.36 -26.00
N SER A 221 -11.49 17.53 -25.61
CA SER A 221 -11.97 18.74 -24.95
C SER A 221 -11.43 18.83 -23.52
N THR A 222 -11.29 20.05 -23.03
CA THR A 222 -10.75 20.36 -21.71
C THR A 222 -11.73 21.22 -20.92
N VAL A 223 -12.03 20.80 -19.69
CA VAL A 223 -12.76 21.59 -18.70
C VAL A 223 -11.80 21.90 -17.56
N SER A 224 -11.35 23.14 -17.43
CA SER A 224 -10.36 23.48 -16.41
C SER A 224 -10.51 24.83 -15.74
N ASP A 225 -9.98 24.98 -14.51
CA ASP A 225 -9.98 26.25 -13.77
C ASP A 225 -11.39 26.84 -13.53
N ASN A 226 -12.45 26.02 -13.55
CA ASN A 226 -13.82 26.51 -13.34
C ASN A 226 -14.26 26.34 -11.88
N LEU A 227 -15.12 27.24 -11.40
CA LEU A 227 -15.89 27.08 -10.17
C LEU A 227 -17.31 26.66 -10.50
N ILE A 228 -17.72 25.46 -10.09
CA ILE A 228 -18.98 24.84 -10.48
C ILE A 228 -19.77 24.41 -9.25
N VAL A 229 -20.84 25.15 -8.95
CA VAL A 229 -21.61 24.99 -7.70
C VAL A 229 -23.12 25.06 -7.95
N GLY A 230 -23.91 24.53 -7.00
CA GLY A 230 -25.37 24.66 -6.96
C GLY A 230 -26.17 23.82 -7.97
N GLN A 231 -25.53 22.98 -8.78
CA GLN A 231 -26.20 22.24 -9.86
C GLN A 231 -27.01 21.06 -9.32
N SER A 232 -28.25 20.89 -9.79
CA SER A 232 -29.17 19.89 -9.23
C SER A 232 -28.87 18.43 -9.60
N ASP A 233 -28.16 18.16 -10.71
CA ASP A 233 -27.74 16.82 -11.14
C ASP A 233 -26.24 16.61 -10.93
N ALA A 234 -25.39 17.36 -11.65
CA ALA A 234 -23.94 17.27 -11.49
C ALA A 234 -23.23 18.57 -11.88
N GLY A 235 -22.05 18.80 -11.30
CA GLY A 235 -21.17 19.89 -11.74
C GLY A 235 -20.73 19.71 -13.20
N ILE A 236 -20.05 18.59 -13.47
CA ILE A 236 -19.57 18.21 -14.81
C ILE A 236 -20.14 16.85 -15.20
N VAL A 237 -20.58 16.73 -16.45
CA VAL A 237 -20.94 15.43 -17.06
C VAL A 237 -20.13 15.22 -18.33
N MET A 238 -19.39 14.12 -18.38
CA MET A 238 -18.71 13.62 -19.57
C MET A 238 -19.49 12.43 -20.12
N TRP A 239 -19.95 12.58 -21.35
CA TRP A 239 -20.56 11.52 -22.14
C TRP A 239 -19.88 11.39 -23.50
N SER A 240 -18.58 11.70 -23.52
CA SER A 240 -17.73 11.61 -24.70
C SER A 240 -16.31 11.23 -24.29
N ASN A 241 -15.60 10.53 -25.17
CA ASN A 241 -14.35 9.86 -24.83
C ASN A 241 -13.13 10.79 -24.94
N GLY A 242 -12.05 10.48 -24.22
CA GLY A 242 -10.74 11.11 -24.47
C GLY A 242 -10.63 12.58 -24.04
N ASN A 243 -11.41 13.03 -23.05
CA ASN A 243 -11.44 14.41 -22.58
C ASN A 243 -10.64 14.60 -21.29
N THR A 244 -10.32 15.85 -20.96
CA THR A 244 -9.56 16.23 -19.76
C THR A 244 -10.38 17.14 -18.83
N ILE A 245 -10.33 16.86 -17.52
CA ILE A 245 -10.88 17.71 -16.47
C ILE A 245 -9.78 18.02 -15.47
N SER A 246 -9.37 19.28 -15.28
CA SER A 246 -8.28 19.65 -14.36
C SER A 246 -8.53 20.98 -13.65
N ASP A 247 -7.91 21.23 -12.49
CA ASP A 247 -7.91 22.54 -11.82
C ASP A 247 -9.30 23.13 -11.45
N ASN A 248 -10.39 22.35 -11.46
CA ASN A 248 -11.72 22.87 -11.17
C ASN A 248 -12.04 22.84 -9.66
N LEU A 249 -12.84 23.79 -9.18
CA LEU A 249 -13.48 23.82 -7.86
C LEU A 249 -14.95 23.39 -8.01
N ILE A 250 -15.36 22.28 -7.40
CA ILE A 250 -16.66 21.66 -7.66
C ILE A 250 -17.39 21.35 -6.35
N GLY A 251 -18.55 21.99 -6.17
CA GLY A 251 -19.44 21.82 -5.01
C GLY A 251 -19.05 22.62 -3.76
N ILE A 252 -17.97 23.39 -3.85
CA ILE A 252 -17.41 24.20 -2.77
C ILE A 252 -17.09 25.60 -3.27
N ASN A 253 -17.16 26.60 -2.40
CA ASN A 253 -16.79 27.98 -2.72
C ASN A 253 -15.29 28.16 -3.02
N ASP A 254 -14.94 29.34 -3.55
CA ASP A 254 -13.58 29.73 -3.94
C ASP A 254 -12.60 29.67 -2.75
N SER A 255 -13.06 30.09 -1.57
CA SER A 255 -12.32 30.00 -0.30
C SER A 255 -12.17 28.58 0.28
N LYS A 256 -12.79 27.56 -0.33
CA LYS A 256 -12.74 26.15 0.09
C LYS A 256 -13.17 25.94 1.55
N ASN A 257 -14.17 26.67 2.03
CA ASN A 257 -14.64 26.64 3.43
C ASN A 257 -16.17 26.60 3.58
N VAL A 258 -16.93 26.69 2.50
CA VAL A 258 -18.40 26.60 2.48
C VAL A 258 -18.85 25.67 1.36
N ALA A 259 -19.67 24.67 1.69
CA ALA A 259 -20.32 23.82 0.71
C ALA A 259 -21.35 24.62 -0.08
N LEU A 260 -21.24 24.61 -1.40
CA LEU A 260 -22.21 25.16 -2.35
C LEU A 260 -22.66 23.99 -3.26
N PRO A 261 -23.47 23.07 -2.71
CA PRO A 261 -23.58 21.71 -3.19
C PRO A 261 -24.06 21.60 -4.64
N ASN A 262 -23.41 20.72 -5.41
CA ASN A 262 -24.07 20.05 -6.53
C ASN A 262 -24.73 18.75 -6.05
N GLY A 263 -25.47 18.09 -6.95
CA GLY A 263 -25.85 16.67 -6.82
C GLY A 263 -24.61 15.78 -6.67
N VAL A 264 -23.98 15.48 -7.82
CA VAL A 264 -22.66 14.83 -7.92
C VAL A 264 -21.62 15.86 -8.38
N GLY A 265 -20.36 15.71 -8.00
CA GLY A 265 -19.30 16.58 -8.52
C GLY A 265 -19.06 16.36 -10.01
N ILE A 266 -18.57 15.18 -10.37
CA ILE A 266 -18.27 14.78 -11.76
C ILE A 266 -18.94 13.44 -12.08
N LYS A 267 -19.63 13.35 -13.22
CA LYS A 267 -20.10 12.08 -13.80
C LYS A 267 -19.34 11.74 -15.08
N LEU A 268 -18.82 10.52 -15.16
CA LEU A 268 -18.21 9.95 -16.36
C LEU A 268 -19.07 8.78 -16.85
N TRP A 269 -19.61 8.92 -18.06
CA TRP A 269 -20.41 7.90 -18.78
C TRP A 269 -19.78 7.59 -20.13
N SER A 270 -18.46 7.62 -20.17
CA SER A 270 -17.64 7.57 -21.38
C SER A 270 -16.21 7.18 -21.06
N ASP A 271 -15.51 6.68 -22.07
CA ASP A 271 -14.23 5.99 -21.87
C ASP A 271 -13.02 6.91 -22.06
N GLY A 272 -11.88 6.51 -21.51
CA GLY A 272 -10.59 7.11 -21.87
C GLY A 272 -10.42 8.57 -21.42
N ASN A 273 -11.20 9.05 -20.45
CA ASN A 273 -11.07 10.41 -19.93
C ASN A 273 -10.00 10.50 -18.84
N SER A 274 -9.39 11.68 -18.75
CA SER A 274 -8.39 12.03 -17.74
C SER A 274 -8.97 13.07 -16.78
N VAL A 275 -9.08 12.72 -15.50
CA VAL A 275 -9.52 13.66 -14.45
C VAL A 275 -8.33 13.95 -13.54
N GLY A 276 -7.75 15.12 -13.71
CA GLY A 276 -6.56 15.55 -13.00
C GLY A 276 -5.61 16.38 -13.85
N PRO A 277 -4.63 17.05 -13.21
CA PRO A 277 -4.50 17.18 -11.76
C PRO A 277 -5.41 18.30 -11.19
N ASP A 278 -5.35 18.48 -9.87
CA ASP A 278 -5.73 19.68 -9.13
C ASP A 278 -7.22 20.07 -9.13
N ASN A 279 -8.13 19.16 -9.48
CA ASN A 279 -9.54 19.37 -9.17
C ASN A 279 -9.78 19.26 -7.65
N VAL A 280 -10.54 20.19 -7.08
CA VAL A 280 -11.07 20.13 -5.71
C VAL A 280 -12.56 19.82 -5.78
N ILE A 281 -12.98 18.67 -5.26
CA ILE A 281 -14.34 18.15 -5.42
C ILE A 281 -14.90 17.85 -4.03
N ALA A 282 -15.67 18.77 -3.44
CA ALA A 282 -16.15 18.66 -2.07
C ALA A 282 -17.53 19.30 -1.90
N GLY A 283 -18.23 18.98 -0.82
CA GLY A 283 -19.52 19.60 -0.50
C GLY A 283 -20.68 19.19 -1.41
N ASN A 284 -20.50 18.21 -2.29
CA ASN A 284 -21.58 17.66 -3.12
C ASN A 284 -22.52 16.78 -2.27
N THR A 285 -23.79 16.70 -2.64
CA THR A 285 -24.82 15.99 -1.85
C THR A 285 -24.78 14.46 -1.97
N SER A 286 -24.13 13.94 -3.00
CA SER A 286 -23.86 12.52 -3.24
C SER A 286 -22.37 12.35 -3.52
N TYR A 287 -21.99 11.55 -4.52
CA TYR A 287 -20.60 11.24 -4.83
C TYR A 287 -19.78 12.46 -5.23
N GLY A 288 -18.49 12.46 -4.88
CA GLY A 288 -17.53 13.37 -5.50
C GLY A 288 -17.43 13.10 -7.00
N MET A 289 -17.17 11.84 -7.36
CA MET A 289 -17.13 11.36 -8.73
C MET A 289 -17.91 10.06 -8.90
N HIS A 290 -18.64 9.92 -10.00
CA HIS A 290 -19.36 8.70 -10.36
C HIS A 290 -19.02 8.27 -11.79
N LEU A 291 -18.51 7.05 -11.94
CA LEU A 291 -18.23 6.37 -13.19
C LEU A 291 -19.26 5.27 -13.40
N PHE A 292 -19.92 5.26 -14.55
CA PHE A 292 -20.90 4.22 -14.87
C PHE A 292 -20.74 3.76 -16.31
N LEU A 293 -20.41 2.48 -16.51
CA LEU A 293 -20.09 1.90 -17.82
C LEU A 293 -19.05 2.77 -18.57
N ALA A 294 -17.98 3.15 -17.87
CA ALA A 294 -17.02 4.15 -18.31
C ALA A 294 -15.59 3.59 -18.19
N ASP A 295 -15.09 2.99 -19.26
CA ASP A 295 -13.87 2.20 -19.26
C ASP A 295 -12.61 3.06 -19.46
N ASP A 296 -11.45 2.54 -19.09
CA ASP A 296 -10.13 3.11 -19.41
C ASP A 296 -9.94 4.58 -18.92
N ASN A 297 -10.66 5.00 -17.88
CA ASN A 297 -10.54 6.35 -17.30
C ASN A 297 -9.40 6.43 -16.27
N ILE A 298 -8.71 7.58 -16.23
CA ILE A 298 -7.59 7.84 -15.31
C ILE A 298 -7.94 9.03 -14.42
N ILE A 299 -7.86 8.84 -13.10
CA ILE A 299 -8.17 9.84 -12.08
C ILE A 299 -6.91 10.07 -11.24
N TYR A 300 -6.30 11.25 -11.28
CA TYR A 300 -5.00 11.49 -10.64
C TYR A 300 -4.82 12.91 -10.13
N GLY A 301 -4.05 13.10 -9.05
CA GLY A 301 -3.72 14.45 -8.57
C GLY A 301 -4.90 15.27 -8.04
N ASN A 302 -6.04 14.65 -7.71
CA ASN A 302 -7.26 15.37 -7.29
C ASN A 302 -7.38 15.46 -5.76
N TRP A 303 -8.14 16.44 -5.29
CA TRP A 303 -8.51 16.67 -3.90
C TRP A 303 -10.01 16.41 -3.73
N ILE A 304 -10.38 15.21 -3.32
CA ILE A 304 -11.77 14.74 -3.29
C ILE A 304 -12.25 14.65 -1.84
N GLY A 305 -13.30 15.40 -1.54
CA GLY A 305 -13.81 15.65 -0.20
C GLY A 305 -12.85 16.49 0.68
N TYR A 306 -11.89 17.16 0.05
CA TYR A 306 -10.98 18.08 0.74
C TYR A 306 -11.58 19.49 0.86
N SER A 307 -11.42 20.08 2.04
CA SER A 307 -11.63 21.51 2.25
C SER A 307 -10.78 22.03 3.42
N THR A 308 -10.71 23.35 3.58
CA THR A 308 -10.00 23.97 4.71
C THR A 308 -10.69 23.79 6.07
N THR A 309 -11.89 23.20 6.07
CA THR A 309 -12.74 23.03 7.26
C THR A 309 -13.27 21.59 7.45
N GLY A 310 -12.79 20.61 6.66
CA GLY A 310 -13.21 19.20 6.79
C GLY A 310 -14.57 18.87 6.16
N ILE A 311 -15.09 19.72 5.28
CA ILE A 311 -16.25 19.43 4.41
C ILE A 311 -15.85 18.42 3.33
N GLY A 312 -16.44 17.22 3.36
CA GLY A 312 -16.38 16.26 2.24
C GLY A 312 -17.68 16.15 1.45
N ASN A 313 -17.80 15.08 0.65
CA ASN A 313 -19.01 14.79 -0.12
C ASN A 313 -20.02 13.94 0.68
N GLY A 314 -21.29 13.97 0.27
CA GLY A 314 -22.41 13.33 0.97
C GLY A 314 -22.56 11.82 0.76
N ASP A 315 -21.65 11.20 -0.01
CA ASP A 315 -21.56 9.76 -0.22
C ASP A 315 -20.08 9.41 -0.49
N ASP A 316 -19.77 8.37 -1.27
CA ASP A 316 -18.38 8.03 -1.62
C ASP A 316 -17.61 9.17 -2.31
N GLY A 317 -16.29 9.23 -2.08
CA GLY A 317 -15.41 10.14 -2.80
C GLY A 317 -15.40 9.84 -4.31
N ILE A 318 -15.08 8.59 -4.66
CA ILE A 318 -15.15 8.05 -6.03
C ILE A 318 -15.98 6.78 -6.02
N TYR A 319 -17.04 6.73 -6.83
CA TYR A 319 -17.84 5.53 -7.03
C TYR A 319 -17.70 5.00 -8.47
N VAL A 320 -17.29 3.73 -8.63
CA VAL A 320 -17.07 3.08 -9.92
C VAL A 320 -18.04 1.92 -10.11
N ASP A 321 -18.93 2.04 -11.09
CA ASP A 321 -20.00 1.08 -11.37
C ASP A 321 -19.83 0.47 -12.77
N ALA A 322 -19.74 -0.86 -12.80
CA ALA A 322 -19.69 -1.69 -13.99
C ALA A 322 -18.67 -1.21 -15.06
N SER A 323 -17.52 -0.71 -14.62
CA SER A 323 -16.49 -0.14 -15.50
C SER A 323 -15.22 -0.99 -15.52
N LEU A 324 -14.48 -0.92 -16.62
CA LEU A 324 -13.25 -1.67 -16.85
C LEU A 324 -12.03 -0.75 -16.81
N ASN A 325 -10.90 -1.28 -16.33
CA ASN A 325 -9.58 -0.65 -16.44
C ASN A 325 -9.51 0.79 -15.91
N THR A 326 -10.32 1.15 -14.91
CA THR A 326 -10.22 2.47 -14.28
C THR A 326 -8.96 2.53 -13.42
N GLN A 327 -8.15 3.57 -13.64
CA GLN A 327 -6.95 3.86 -12.85
C GLN A 327 -7.22 5.04 -11.91
N ILE A 328 -7.11 4.79 -10.61
CA ILE A 328 -7.22 5.77 -9.53
C ILE A 328 -5.84 5.99 -8.95
N GLY A 329 -5.24 7.10 -9.33
CA GLY A 329 -3.91 7.56 -8.98
C GLY A 329 -2.86 7.08 -9.98
N THR A 330 -1.72 7.75 -9.94
CA THR A 330 -0.57 7.42 -10.80
C THR A 330 0.71 7.49 -9.98
N THR A 331 1.75 6.80 -10.43
CA THR A 331 3.11 6.85 -9.86
C THR A 331 3.74 8.24 -9.66
N THR A 332 3.16 9.31 -10.20
CA THR A 332 3.69 10.69 -10.10
C THR A 332 2.76 11.67 -9.42
N SER A 333 1.46 11.36 -9.31
CA SER A 333 0.44 12.29 -8.85
C SER A 333 -0.53 11.62 -7.89
N VAL A 334 -0.60 12.14 -6.66
CA VAL A 334 -1.40 11.60 -5.56
C VAL A 334 -2.82 12.15 -5.62
N ASN A 335 -3.85 11.30 -5.57
CA ASN A 335 -5.17 11.78 -5.15
C ASN A 335 -5.23 11.81 -3.62
N VAL A 336 -5.80 12.87 -3.08
CA VAL A 336 -6.19 12.97 -1.67
C VAL A 336 -7.70 12.81 -1.60
N ILE A 337 -8.17 11.73 -0.98
CA ILE A 337 -9.59 11.35 -0.91
C ILE A 337 -9.97 11.31 0.57
N SER A 338 -10.76 12.29 1.02
CA SER A 338 -10.99 12.46 2.45
C SER A 338 -12.34 13.04 2.83
N ASN A 339 -12.74 12.87 4.10
CA ASN A 339 -13.93 13.49 4.72
C ASN A 339 -15.27 13.16 4.02
N ASN A 340 -15.29 12.23 3.08
CA ASN A 340 -16.52 11.80 2.41
C ASN A 340 -17.37 11.00 3.41
N SER A 341 -18.69 11.17 3.43
CA SER A 341 -19.52 10.46 4.42
C SER A 341 -19.71 8.97 4.10
N GLY A 342 -19.44 8.56 2.85
CA GLY A 342 -19.33 7.16 2.44
C GLY A 342 -17.88 6.67 2.49
N ASN A 343 -17.53 5.81 1.54
CA ASN A 343 -16.20 5.28 1.34
C ASN A 343 -15.28 6.31 0.68
N GLY A 344 -13.96 6.13 0.78
CA GLY A 344 -13.04 6.87 -0.07
C GLY A 344 -13.24 6.50 -1.54
N VAL A 345 -13.10 5.21 -1.84
CA VAL A 345 -13.35 4.61 -3.16
C VAL A 345 -14.28 3.42 -3.01
N GLY A 346 -15.46 3.47 -3.63
CA GLY A 346 -16.42 2.36 -3.67
C GLY A 346 -16.60 1.82 -5.09
N THR A 347 -16.76 0.50 -5.23
CA THR A 347 -16.99 -0.11 -6.56
C THR A 347 -18.02 -1.24 -6.54
N ILE A 348 -18.73 -1.39 -7.66
CA ILE A 348 -19.58 -2.55 -7.93
C ILE A 348 -19.36 -3.10 -9.33
N GLY A 349 -19.21 -4.42 -9.44
CA GLY A 349 -19.15 -5.13 -10.73
C GLY A 349 -18.06 -4.65 -11.69
N SER A 350 -16.98 -4.05 -11.19
CA SER A 350 -15.92 -3.43 -11.99
C SER A 350 -14.68 -4.32 -12.05
N SER A 351 -13.91 -4.29 -13.15
CA SER A 351 -12.73 -5.16 -13.29
C SER A 351 -11.52 -4.47 -13.91
N GLY A 352 -10.32 -4.97 -13.62
CA GLY A 352 -9.08 -4.33 -14.07
C GLY A 352 -8.78 -3.01 -13.35
N LEU A 353 -9.37 -2.79 -12.17
CA LEU A 353 -9.13 -1.59 -11.37
C LEU A 353 -7.65 -1.49 -10.99
N THR A 354 -7.10 -0.28 -11.02
CA THR A 354 -5.78 0.01 -10.45
C THR A 354 -5.91 1.19 -9.48
N ILE A 355 -5.72 0.95 -8.19
CA ILE A 355 -5.76 1.98 -7.15
C ILE A 355 -4.34 2.11 -6.61
N GLU A 356 -3.59 3.14 -7.03
CA GLU A 356 -2.19 3.33 -6.64
C GLU A 356 -1.88 4.78 -6.25
N ASN A 357 -0.94 4.98 -5.33
CA ASN A 357 -0.44 6.30 -4.92
C ASN A 357 -1.52 7.27 -4.41
N ASN A 358 -2.52 6.78 -3.68
CA ASN A 358 -3.56 7.61 -3.09
C ASN A 358 -3.35 7.81 -1.58
N THR A 359 -3.78 8.96 -1.06
CA THR A 359 -4.01 9.17 0.37
C THR A 359 -5.50 9.16 0.61
N ILE A 360 -6.00 8.13 1.31
CA ILE A 360 -7.42 7.87 1.54
C ILE A 360 -7.67 7.90 3.05
N THR A 361 -8.25 9.00 3.53
CA THR A 361 -8.28 9.30 4.98
C THR A 361 -9.57 9.93 5.45
N ASP A 362 -9.96 9.71 6.71
CA ASP A 362 -11.10 10.41 7.33
C ASP A 362 -12.45 10.22 6.60
N ASN A 363 -12.62 9.16 5.81
CA ASN A 363 -13.93 8.86 5.18
C ASN A 363 -14.84 8.18 6.21
N GLY A 364 -16.16 8.34 6.06
CA GLY A 364 -17.15 7.91 7.04
C GLY A 364 -17.38 6.41 7.13
N GLN A 365 -17.00 5.67 6.09
CA GLN A 365 -17.06 4.20 6.01
C GLN A 365 -15.66 3.64 5.69
N ASP A 366 -15.53 2.74 4.73
CA ASP A 366 -14.27 2.11 4.36
C ASP A 366 -13.36 3.09 3.60
N GLY A 367 -12.04 2.88 3.68
CA GLY A 367 -11.12 3.57 2.78
C GLY A 367 -11.37 3.16 1.32
N VAL A 368 -11.28 1.86 1.06
CA VAL A 368 -11.55 1.26 -0.25
C VAL A 368 -12.51 0.08 -0.10
N TYR A 369 -13.64 0.11 -0.78
CA TYR A 369 -14.64 -0.94 -0.77
C TYR A 369 -14.89 -1.49 -2.18
N LEU A 370 -14.56 -2.76 -2.40
CA LEU A 370 -14.77 -3.45 -3.68
C LEU A 370 -15.86 -4.51 -3.53
N THR A 371 -16.97 -4.35 -4.26
CA THR A 371 -18.05 -5.35 -4.30
C THR A 371 -18.11 -6.04 -5.66
N SER A 372 -18.02 -7.38 -5.69
CA SER A 372 -18.09 -8.17 -6.93
C SER A 372 -17.14 -7.66 -8.03
N SER A 373 -15.98 -7.14 -7.60
CA SER A 373 -15.03 -6.42 -8.46
C SER A 373 -13.65 -7.11 -8.43
N SER A 374 -12.76 -6.71 -9.35
CA SER A 374 -11.38 -7.22 -9.42
C SER A 374 -10.37 -6.15 -9.82
N GLY A 375 -9.12 -6.31 -9.38
CA GLY A 375 -8.07 -5.34 -9.66
C GLY A 375 -6.89 -5.38 -8.71
N GLN A 376 -6.15 -4.28 -8.64
CA GLN A 376 -4.95 -4.09 -7.84
C GLN A 376 -5.07 -2.84 -6.98
N ILE A 377 -4.72 -2.98 -5.69
CA ILE A 377 -4.61 -1.91 -4.71
C ILE A 377 -3.15 -1.83 -4.27
N GLY A 378 -2.45 -0.80 -4.71
CA GLY A 378 -1.04 -0.55 -4.42
C GLY A 378 -0.10 -1.15 -5.46
N GLY A 379 1.12 -1.48 -5.07
CA GLY A 379 2.17 -2.03 -5.94
C GLY A 379 3.52 -2.16 -5.22
N SER A 380 4.49 -2.81 -5.86
CA SER A 380 5.83 -3.03 -5.28
C SER A 380 6.68 -1.75 -5.19
N GLY A 381 6.38 -0.74 -6.03
CA GLY A 381 7.03 0.56 -5.97
C GLY A 381 6.55 1.44 -4.80
N SER A 382 7.47 2.16 -4.15
CA SER A 382 7.11 3.11 -3.08
C SER A 382 6.16 4.22 -3.55
N ASN A 383 6.17 4.54 -4.85
CA ASN A 383 5.31 5.53 -5.48
C ASN A 383 3.99 4.95 -6.01
N GLN A 384 3.71 3.66 -5.76
CA GLN A 384 2.41 3.03 -6.01
C GLN A 384 1.63 2.81 -4.70
N ARG A 385 2.29 3.02 -3.56
CA ARG A 385 1.77 2.82 -2.22
C ARG A 385 0.56 3.71 -1.95
N ASN A 386 -0.56 3.11 -1.57
CA ASN A 386 -1.63 3.87 -0.95
C ASN A 386 -1.38 4.02 0.55
N VAL A 387 -1.89 5.11 1.09
CA VAL A 387 -2.00 5.39 2.53
C VAL A 387 -3.48 5.40 2.86
N ILE A 388 -3.95 4.41 3.63
CA ILE A 388 -5.37 4.16 3.88
C ILE A 388 -5.57 4.13 5.40
N SER A 389 -6.08 5.23 5.95
CA SER A 389 -5.96 5.51 7.39
C SER A 389 -7.13 6.35 7.90
N ASP A 390 -7.38 6.37 9.22
CA ASP A 390 -8.44 7.20 9.86
C ASP A 390 -9.86 7.05 9.27
N ASN A 391 -10.14 5.99 8.50
CA ASN A 391 -11.48 5.77 7.95
C ASN A 391 -12.42 5.21 9.03
N GLY A 392 -13.71 5.52 8.88
CA GLY A 392 -14.77 5.28 9.85
C GLY A 392 -15.16 3.80 10.01
N ASP A 393 -14.73 2.95 9.10
CA ASP A 393 -14.85 1.49 9.19
C ASP A 393 -13.52 0.80 8.77
N ASP A 394 -13.50 -0.12 7.81
CA ASP A 394 -12.29 -0.84 7.42
C ASP A 394 -11.35 0.00 6.56
N GLY A 395 -10.05 -0.32 6.57
CA GLY A 395 -9.13 0.25 5.59
C GLY A 395 -9.50 -0.18 4.17
N VAL A 396 -9.53 -1.50 3.94
CA VAL A 396 -9.90 -2.12 2.67
C VAL A 396 -10.92 -3.22 2.91
N HIS A 397 -12.06 -3.15 2.24
CA HIS A 397 -13.13 -4.15 2.32
C HIS A 397 -13.37 -4.80 0.95
N LEU A 398 -13.24 -6.12 0.90
CA LEU A 398 -13.37 -6.95 -0.31
C LEU A 398 -14.55 -7.92 -0.16
N GLU A 399 -15.69 -7.53 -0.72
CA GLU A 399 -16.95 -8.27 -0.63
C GLU A 399 -17.27 -9.01 -1.94
N GLY A 400 -17.34 -10.35 -1.87
CA GLY A 400 -17.69 -11.19 -3.02
C GLY A 400 -16.80 -10.96 -4.25
N THR A 401 -15.55 -10.55 -4.04
CA THR A 401 -14.59 -10.20 -5.08
C THR A 401 -14.00 -11.42 -5.78
N GLY A 402 -13.58 -11.21 -7.03
CA GLY A 402 -12.70 -12.16 -7.71
C GLY A 402 -11.23 -11.94 -7.31
N THR A 403 -10.31 -12.18 -8.25
CA THR A 403 -8.89 -11.92 -8.01
C THR A 403 -8.62 -10.43 -7.74
N VAL A 404 -8.27 -10.11 -6.51
CA VAL A 404 -7.78 -8.78 -6.08
C VAL A 404 -6.40 -8.94 -5.46
N THR A 405 -5.47 -8.05 -5.83
CA THR A 405 -4.16 -7.95 -5.16
C THR A 405 -4.08 -6.68 -4.34
N VAL A 406 -3.70 -6.78 -3.07
CA VAL A 406 -3.46 -5.63 -2.19
C VAL A 406 -2.00 -5.68 -1.79
N THR A 407 -1.15 -4.80 -2.34
CA THR A 407 0.32 -4.91 -2.16
C THR A 407 0.98 -3.57 -1.87
N GLY A 408 1.98 -3.59 -0.99
CA GLY A 408 2.85 -2.45 -0.73
C GLY A 408 2.17 -1.23 -0.12
N ASN A 409 1.03 -1.39 0.54
CA ASN A 409 0.25 -0.29 1.13
C ASN A 409 0.64 0.00 2.60
N TYR A 410 0.29 1.20 3.05
CA TYR A 410 0.18 1.57 4.46
C TYR A 410 -1.29 1.60 4.85
N ILE A 411 -1.68 0.76 5.82
CA ILE A 411 -3.07 0.62 6.27
C ILE A 411 -3.13 0.81 7.78
N GLY A 412 -3.85 1.83 8.22
CA GLY A 412 -3.90 2.30 9.61
C GLY A 412 -2.64 3.07 10.05
N LEU A 413 -1.77 3.41 9.08
CA LEU A 413 -0.54 4.16 9.29
C LEU A 413 -0.59 5.46 8.48
N GLY A 414 -0.04 6.54 9.04
CA GLY A 414 0.11 7.79 8.31
C GLY A 414 1.11 7.69 7.15
N THR A 415 1.26 8.77 6.36
CA THR A 415 2.07 8.82 5.13
C THR A 415 3.55 8.43 5.29
N TYR A 416 4.10 8.54 6.51
CA TYR A 416 5.46 8.13 6.83
C TYR A 416 5.60 6.67 7.29
N GLY A 417 4.48 5.95 7.47
CA GLY A 417 4.47 4.55 7.89
C GLY A 417 4.80 4.33 9.38
N VAL A 418 4.58 5.36 10.22
CA VAL A 418 5.09 5.38 11.60
C VAL A 418 4.02 5.75 12.63
N TYR A 419 3.24 6.80 12.37
CA TYR A 419 2.29 7.35 13.32
C TYR A 419 0.95 6.61 13.26
N ASP A 420 0.28 6.60 14.42
CA ASP A 420 -1.06 6.05 14.63
C ASP A 420 -2.09 6.86 13.84
N HIS A 421 -2.71 6.16 12.89
CA HIS A 421 -3.81 6.65 12.06
C HIS A 421 -4.76 5.48 11.77
N GLY A 422 -5.07 4.69 12.81
CA GLY A 422 -5.86 3.47 12.69
C GLY A 422 -7.22 3.69 12.04
N ASN A 423 -7.65 2.77 11.18
CA ASN A 423 -9.04 2.71 10.76
C ASN A 423 -9.90 2.16 11.93
N GLN A 424 -11.17 2.58 12.01
CA GLN A 424 -12.05 2.21 13.14
C GLN A 424 -12.48 0.72 13.11
N GLY A 425 -12.40 0.08 11.95
CA GLY A 425 -12.63 -1.34 11.73
C GLY A 425 -11.33 -2.14 11.65
N HIS A 426 -11.33 -3.10 10.72
CA HIS A 426 -10.19 -3.90 10.31
C HIS A 426 -9.23 -3.12 9.44
N GLY A 427 -7.97 -3.58 9.36
CA GLY A 427 -7.09 -3.10 8.30
C GLY A 427 -7.59 -3.55 6.93
N VAL A 428 -7.83 -4.85 6.77
CA VAL A 428 -8.40 -5.45 5.56
C VAL A 428 -9.48 -6.48 5.93
N LEU A 429 -10.68 -6.37 5.37
CA LEU A 429 -11.76 -7.35 5.45
C LEU A 429 -11.96 -8.06 4.11
N ILE A 430 -12.09 -9.38 4.14
CA ILE A 430 -12.36 -10.25 2.99
C ILE A 430 -13.57 -11.13 3.33
N ASP A 431 -14.69 -10.95 2.66
CA ASP A 431 -15.91 -11.69 3.02
C ASP A 431 -16.83 -12.03 1.83
N ASN A 432 -18.00 -12.59 2.17
CA ASN A 432 -19.14 -12.78 1.26
C ASN A 432 -18.80 -13.49 -0.06
N GLY A 433 -17.88 -14.46 -0.03
CA GLY A 433 -17.51 -15.25 -1.20
C GLY A 433 -16.30 -14.76 -1.97
N SER A 434 -15.55 -13.80 -1.42
CA SER A 434 -14.28 -13.37 -1.98
C SER A 434 -13.30 -14.56 -2.12
N THR A 435 -12.72 -14.70 -3.31
CA THR A 435 -11.83 -15.82 -3.64
C THR A 435 -10.69 -15.41 -4.56
N GLY A 436 -9.52 -16.01 -4.35
CA GLY A 436 -8.32 -15.68 -5.12
C GLY A 436 -7.74 -14.30 -4.77
N VAL A 437 -8.09 -13.74 -3.61
CA VAL A 437 -7.51 -12.51 -3.09
C VAL A 437 -6.08 -12.76 -2.61
N ILE A 438 -5.17 -11.83 -2.89
CA ILE A 438 -3.79 -11.85 -2.42
C ILE A 438 -3.52 -10.56 -1.64
N ILE A 439 -3.28 -10.68 -0.35
CA ILE A 439 -2.82 -9.58 0.51
C ILE A 439 -1.31 -9.72 0.70
N GLY A 440 -0.56 -8.80 0.12
CA GLY A 440 0.90 -8.76 0.12
C GLY A 440 1.52 -9.51 -1.05
N GLY A 441 2.78 -9.91 -0.93
CA GLY A 441 3.51 -10.56 -2.03
C GLY A 441 4.90 -11.05 -1.65
N ASN A 442 5.64 -11.56 -2.63
CA ASN A 442 6.93 -12.23 -2.46
C ASN A 442 8.14 -11.39 -2.91
N GLY A 443 7.89 -10.25 -3.55
CA GLY A 443 8.88 -9.27 -3.96
C GLY A 443 9.14 -8.20 -2.91
N VAL A 444 10.31 -7.56 -3.00
CA VAL A 444 10.64 -6.39 -2.18
C VAL A 444 9.61 -5.30 -2.42
N GLY A 445 9.00 -4.81 -1.34
CA GLY A 445 8.01 -3.72 -1.38
C GLY A 445 6.57 -4.17 -1.58
N GLU A 446 6.31 -5.47 -1.82
CA GLU A 446 4.95 -5.99 -2.02
C GLU A 446 4.18 -6.25 -0.70
N GLY A 447 4.91 -6.47 0.40
CA GLY A 447 4.29 -6.62 1.73
C GLY A 447 3.62 -5.33 2.20
N ASN A 448 2.37 -5.45 2.67
CA ASN A 448 1.67 -4.32 3.29
C ASN A 448 2.14 -4.14 4.74
N TRP A 449 2.07 -2.90 5.21
CA TRP A 449 2.21 -2.57 6.62
C TRP A 449 0.82 -2.23 7.18
N ILE A 450 0.36 -3.04 8.14
CA ILE A 450 -1.01 -2.98 8.65
C ILE A 450 -0.96 -2.88 10.18
N ALA A 451 -1.26 -1.71 10.71
CA ALA A 451 -1.06 -1.41 12.13
C ALA A 451 -2.10 -0.40 12.63
N TYR A 452 -2.25 -0.32 13.95
CA TYR A 452 -3.16 0.59 14.66
C TYR A 452 -4.66 0.47 14.36
N ASN A 453 -5.10 -0.44 13.47
CA ASN A 453 -6.53 -0.63 13.21
C ASN A 453 -7.22 -1.15 14.48
N HIS A 454 -8.45 -0.69 14.73
CA HIS A 454 -9.11 -0.93 16.01
C HIS A 454 -9.65 -2.36 16.18
N GLN A 455 -9.77 -3.13 15.10
CA GLN A 455 -10.14 -4.55 15.11
C GLN A 455 -8.99 -5.44 14.62
N ASP A 456 -9.28 -6.51 13.86
CA ASP A 456 -8.24 -7.38 13.28
C ASP A 456 -7.39 -6.60 12.25
N GLY A 457 -6.10 -6.92 12.15
CA GLY A 457 -5.27 -6.41 11.06
C GLY A 457 -5.80 -6.86 9.70
N ILE A 458 -6.05 -8.17 9.56
CA ILE A 458 -6.73 -8.75 8.39
C ILE A 458 -7.80 -9.73 8.88
N ARG A 459 -9.03 -9.63 8.36
CA ARG A 459 -10.13 -10.55 8.64
C ARG A 459 -10.62 -11.26 7.37
N MET A 460 -10.86 -12.57 7.48
CA MET A 460 -11.58 -13.38 6.50
C MET A 460 -12.85 -13.93 7.14
N ASP A 461 -14.01 -13.74 6.49
CA ASP A 461 -15.31 -14.15 7.04
C ASP A 461 -16.23 -14.79 5.98
N GLY A 462 -17.10 -15.69 6.41
CA GLY A 462 -18.14 -16.33 5.61
C GLY A 462 -17.73 -17.64 4.93
N SER A 463 -18.66 -18.59 4.87
CA SER A 463 -18.43 -19.97 4.41
C SER A 463 -18.16 -20.12 2.91
N SER A 464 -18.29 -19.05 2.14
CA SER A 464 -17.93 -19.01 0.72
C SER A 464 -16.57 -18.36 0.47
N THR A 465 -15.92 -17.82 1.50
CA THR A 465 -14.63 -17.13 1.42
C THR A 465 -13.49 -18.14 1.50
N GLN A 466 -12.87 -18.40 0.36
CA GLN A 466 -11.91 -19.49 0.18
C GLN A 466 -10.84 -19.17 -0.86
N TYR A 467 -9.73 -19.91 -0.79
CA TYR A 467 -8.60 -19.77 -1.71
C TYR A 467 -7.97 -18.37 -1.73
N ASN A 468 -7.88 -17.72 -0.57
CA ASN A 468 -7.23 -16.44 -0.39
C ASN A 468 -5.84 -16.58 0.25
N TYR A 469 -4.94 -15.64 -0.02
CA TYR A 469 -3.53 -15.71 0.34
C TYR A 469 -3.08 -14.44 1.06
N ILE A 470 -2.49 -14.58 2.24
CA ILE A 470 -1.89 -13.48 3.02
C ILE A 470 -0.38 -13.74 3.08
N LEU A 471 0.43 -12.96 2.36
CA LEU A 471 1.84 -13.24 2.10
C LEU A 471 2.74 -12.03 2.39
N GLY A 472 3.80 -12.23 3.17
CA GLY A 472 4.89 -11.24 3.29
C GLY A 472 4.50 -9.91 3.94
N ASN A 473 3.39 -9.84 4.67
CA ASN A 473 2.93 -8.61 5.32
C ASN A 473 3.61 -8.40 6.68
N VAL A 474 3.64 -7.14 7.13
CA VAL A 474 4.01 -6.77 8.49
C VAL A 474 2.78 -6.22 9.20
N LEU A 475 2.36 -6.92 10.25
CA LEU A 475 1.18 -6.58 11.04
C LEU A 475 1.60 -6.16 12.46
N GLY A 476 1.07 -5.04 12.92
CA GLY A 476 1.23 -4.56 14.29
C GLY A 476 2.56 -3.86 14.59
N ALA A 477 3.27 -3.37 13.57
CA ALA A 477 4.54 -2.65 13.70
C ALA A 477 4.62 -1.43 12.77
N PRO A 478 5.35 -0.35 13.16
CA PRO A 478 5.70 0.76 12.29
C PRO A 478 6.96 0.46 11.47
N ILE A 479 7.15 1.13 10.32
CA ILE A 479 8.27 0.84 9.39
C ILE A 479 9.67 0.98 9.99
N ASN A 480 9.79 1.76 11.07
CA ASN A 480 11.05 1.99 11.76
C ASN A 480 11.36 0.97 12.86
N TRP A 481 10.45 0.01 13.14
CA TRP A 481 10.57 -0.98 14.21
C TRP A 481 10.85 -0.37 15.60
N GLY A 482 10.40 0.87 15.84
CA GLY A 482 10.75 1.61 17.05
C GLY A 482 9.88 1.30 18.29
N TRP A 483 8.64 0.84 18.09
CA TRP A 483 7.67 0.58 19.15
C TRP A 483 6.52 -0.29 18.64
N LYS A 484 5.75 -0.87 19.58
CA LYS A 484 4.54 -1.67 19.27
C LYS A 484 3.47 -0.78 18.62
N ALA A 485 2.91 -1.20 17.49
CA ALA A 485 1.85 -0.51 16.76
C ALA A 485 0.63 -1.41 16.58
N SER A 486 0.07 -1.85 17.70
CA SER A 486 -0.93 -2.91 17.81
C SER A 486 -2.17 -2.69 16.94
N ASN A 487 -2.63 -3.75 16.26
CA ASN A 487 -4.04 -3.84 15.87
C ASN A 487 -4.85 -4.27 17.11
N GLY A 488 -6.09 -3.78 17.24
CA GLY A 488 -6.88 -3.88 18.46
C GLY A 488 -7.32 -5.30 18.82
N TRP A 489 -7.55 -6.16 17.82
CA TRP A 489 -7.92 -7.57 18.01
C TRP A 489 -6.79 -8.49 17.56
N HIS A 490 -7.01 -9.35 16.56
CA HIS A 490 -6.02 -10.29 16.07
C HIS A 490 -5.12 -9.66 15.00
N GLY A 491 -3.97 -10.27 14.76
CA GLY A 491 -3.19 -9.96 13.57
C GLY A 491 -3.98 -10.40 12.34
N VAL A 492 -4.31 -11.69 12.29
CA VAL A 492 -5.17 -12.30 11.26
C VAL A 492 -6.31 -13.08 11.91
N GLY A 493 -7.56 -12.80 11.51
CA GLY A 493 -8.76 -13.50 11.94
C GLY A 493 -9.44 -14.26 10.80
N ILE A 494 -9.85 -15.52 11.03
CA ILE A 494 -10.63 -16.35 10.10
C ILE A 494 -11.90 -16.83 10.80
N TYR A 495 -13.05 -16.53 10.21
CA TYR A 495 -14.35 -16.69 10.86
C TYR A 495 -15.44 -17.19 9.88
N GLY A 496 -16.60 -17.51 10.44
CA GLY A 496 -17.85 -17.70 9.69
C GLY A 496 -17.85 -18.88 8.72
N GLY A 497 -16.96 -19.85 8.93
CA GLY A 497 -16.81 -21.02 8.05
C GLY A 497 -15.87 -20.80 6.87
N ALA A 498 -15.14 -19.68 6.79
CA ALA A 498 -14.11 -19.49 5.78
C ALA A 498 -13.07 -20.64 5.81
N HIS A 499 -12.72 -21.18 4.65
CA HIS A 499 -11.92 -22.40 4.53
C HIS A 499 -10.97 -22.37 3.32
N ASP A 500 -9.98 -23.27 3.28
CA ASP A 500 -8.98 -23.34 2.21
C ASP A 500 -8.23 -22.01 1.96
N ASN A 501 -7.94 -21.24 3.03
CA ASN A 501 -7.15 -20.00 2.94
C ASN A 501 -5.73 -20.20 3.49
N TRP A 502 -4.77 -19.41 2.98
CA TRP A 502 -3.36 -19.50 3.33
C TRP A 502 -2.83 -18.21 3.98
N ILE A 503 -2.29 -18.36 5.19
CA ILE A 503 -1.54 -17.35 5.92
C ILE A 503 -0.09 -17.75 5.84
N GLY A 504 0.64 -17.11 4.93
CA GLY A 504 1.98 -17.48 4.54
C GLY A 504 2.03 -18.70 3.63
N TRP A 505 3.23 -19.05 3.19
CA TRP A 505 3.45 -20.13 2.24
C TRP A 505 4.82 -20.79 2.42
N THR A 506 4.84 -22.12 2.27
CA THR A 506 6.06 -22.93 2.27
C THR A 506 6.30 -23.51 0.87
N SER A 507 7.35 -23.06 0.18
CA SER A 507 7.87 -23.70 -1.03
C SER A 507 9.41 -23.72 -1.00
N ALA A 508 10.10 -23.63 -2.15
CA ALA A 508 11.57 -23.50 -2.22
C ALA A 508 12.09 -22.22 -1.53
N THR A 509 11.23 -21.21 -1.35
CA THR A 509 11.43 -20.03 -0.49
C THR A 509 10.22 -19.85 0.42
N THR A 510 10.47 -19.52 1.69
CA THR A 510 9.45 -19.22 2.70
C THR A 510 8.91 -17.80 2.54
N TRP A 511 7.59 -17.63 2.52
CA TRP A 511 6.93 -16.32 2.42
C TRP A 511 5.99 -16.10 3.59
N GLY A 512 6.58 -15.90 4.76
CA GLY A 512 5.86 -15.65 6.01
C GLY A 512 5.43 -14.21 6.19
N ASN A 513 4.33 -14.03 6.91
CA ASN A 513 3.99 -12.73 7.49
C ASN A 513 4.75 -12.54 8.80
N THR A 514 5.01 -11.30 9.17
CA THR A 514 5.48 -10.90 10.52
C THR A 514 4.28 -10.34 11.28
N ILE A 515 3.82 -11.04 12.31
CA ILE A 515 2.58 -10.73 13.03
C ILE A 515 2.91 -10.44 14.49
N LEU A 516 2.83 -9.18 14.88
CA LEU A 516 3.32 -8.67 16.15
C LEU A 516 2.24 -7.92 16.93
N SER A 517 2.36 -7.94 18.25
CA SER A 517 1.69 -7.02 19.17
C SER A 517 0.19 -6.85 18.94
N SER A 518 -0.50 -7.89 18.48
CA SER A 518 -1.96 -7.88 18.36
C SER A 518 -2.59 -7.81 19.75
N GLY A 519 -3.70 -7.09 19.89
CA GLY A 519 -4.44 -6.98 21.16
C GLY A 519 -5.01 -8.30 21.66
N TRP A 520 -5.13 -9.30 20.78
CA TRP A 520 -5.53 -10.68 21.06
C TRP A 520 -4.46 -11.68 20.55
N SER A 521 -4.85 -12.72 19.80
CA SER A 521 -3.93 -13.68 19.18
C SER A 521 -3.23 -13.13 17.94
N GLY A 522 -2.08 -13.67 17.59
CA GLY A 522 -1.45 -13.41 16.28
C GLY A 522 -2.35 -13.88 15.13
N VAL A 523 -2.73 -15.16 15.13
CA VAL A 523 -3.68 -15.74 14.19
C VAL A 523 -4.83 -16.41 14.95
N ALA A 524 -6.07 -16.17 14.52
CA ALA A 524 -7.28 -16.71 15.10
C ALA A 524 -8.13 -17.42 14.03
N ILE A 525 -8.55 -18.66 14.29
CA ILE A 525 -9.39 -19.47 13.40
C ILE A 525 -10.61 -19.94 14.19
N PHE A 526 -11.79 -19.40 13.91
CA PHE A 526 -13.02 -19.58 14.69
C PHE A 526 -14.16 -20.15 13.86
N ASN A 527 -14.57 -21.38 14.16
CA ASN A 527 -15.59 -22.13 13.42
C ASN A 527 -15.27 -22.19 11.91
N SER A 528 -14.01 -22.42 11.58
CA SER A 528 -13.45 -22.37 10.23
C SER A 528 -12.50 -23.56 10.02
N ASP A 529 -12.66 -24.24 8.88
CA ASP A 529 -12.02 -25.52 8.60
C ASP A 529 -10.95 -25.38 7.50
N ASP A 530 -10.02 -26.33 7.43
CA ASP A 530 -9.12 -26.52 6.29
C ASP A 530 -8.27 -25.30 5.88
N ASN A 531 -7.96 -24.40 6.82
CA ASN A 531 -7.06 -23.27 6.59
C ASN A 531 -5.60 -23.61 6.92
N ALA A 532 -4.66 -22.89 6.33
CA ALA A 532 -3.23 -23.12 6.50
C ALA A 532 -2.50 -21.90 7.05
N VAL A 533 -1.73 -22.09 8.13
CA VAL A 533 -0.83 -21.09 8.73
C VAL A 533 0.59 -21.59 8.58
N LEU A 534 1.33 -21.04 7.62
CA LEU A 534 2.59 -21.61 7.12
C LEU A 534 3.73 -20.58 7.17
N ALA A 535 4.84 -20.95 7.81
CA ALA A 535 6.11 -20.21 7.77
C ALA A 535 6.06 -18.72 8.18
N ASN A 536 5.14 -18.34 9.07
CA ASN A 536 5.05 -16.99 9.61
C ASN A 536 5.97 -16.79 10.82
N TYR A 537 6.32 -15.53 11.08
CA TYR A 537 6.90 -15.10 12.36
C TYR A 537 5.79 -14.46 13.19
N ILE A 538 5.48 -15.03 14.36
CA ILE A 538 4.33 -14.66 15.19
C ILE A 538 4.80 -14.33 16.60
N GLY A 539 4.65 -13.06 16.98
CA GLY A 539 5.16 -12.50 18.24
C GLY A 539 6.67 -12.17 18.22
N THR A 540 7.35 -12.52 17.13
CA THR A 540 8.76 -12.23 16.81
C THR A 540 8.88 -11.83 15.34
N ASN A 541 10.00 -11.21 14.95
CA ASN A 541 10.38 -11.03 13.55
C ASN A 541 11.61 -11.87 13.13
N GLY A 542 12.11 -12.76 14.00
CA GLY A 542 13.31 -13.57 13.76
C GLY A 542 14.63 -12.77 13.76
N ALA A 543 14.58 -11.45 14.01
CA ALA A 543 15.71 -10.54 13.95
C ALA A 543 15.83 -9.65 15.21
N GLY A 544 15.32 -10.13 16.35
CA GLY A 544 15.44 -9.50 17.66
C GLY A 544 14.32 -8.54 18.06
N VAL A 545 13.27 -8.38 17.24
CA VAL A 545 12.05 -7.70 17.65
C VAL A 545 11.07 -8.74 18.21
N ASN A 546 10.89 -8.69 19.52
CA ASN A 546 10.10 -9.67 20.28
C ASN A 546 8.86 -8.97 20.87
N TRP A 547 7.90 -8.69 20.00
CA TRP A 547 6.65 -8.03 20.37
C TRP A 547 5.51 -9.04 20.30
N GLY A 548 5.45 -9.86 21.33
CA GLY A 548 4.40 -10.86 21.53
C GLY A 548 2.99 -10.34 21.33
N ASN A 549 2.13 -11.20 20.80
CA ASN A 549 0.68 -10.99 20.82
C ASN A 549 0.15 -11.20 22.24
N ALA A 550 -0.98 -10.58 22.57
CA ALA A 550 -1.47 -10.53 23.94
C ALA A 550 -1.82 -11.90 24.52
N PHE A 551 -2.34 -12.84 23.71
CA PHE A 551 -2.77 -14.17 24.20
C PHE A 551 -2.00 -15.30 23.51
N TYR A 552 -2.51 -15.76 22.37
CA TYR A 552 -1.95 -16.90 21.65
C TYR A 552 -1.12 -16.46 20.45
N GLY A 553 -0.10 -17.24 20.08
CA GLY A 553 0.46 -17.13 18.74
C GLY A 553 -0.59 -17.50 17.69
N VAL A 554 -1.12 -18.72 17.80
CA VAL A 554 -2.23 -19.22 16.97
C VAL A 554 -3.34 -19.80 17.85
N SER A 555 -4.58 -19.45 17.58
CA SER A 555 -5.77 -20.02 18.24
C SER A 555 -6.71 -20.65 17.23
N VAL A 556 -7.11 -21.89 17.46
CA VAL A 556 -8.15 -22.61 16.69
C VAL A 556 -9.29 -22.93 17.63
N VAL A 557 -10.49 -22.41 17.35
CA VAL A 557 -11.68 -22.61 18.16
C VAL A 557 -12.78 -23.24 17.30
N ASN A 558 -13.20 -24.46 17.66
CA ASN A 558 -14.23 -25.24 16.97
C ASN A 558 -14.00 -25.49 15.46
N GLY A 559 -12.80 -25.23 14.93
CA GLY A 559 -12.41 -25.46 13.54
C GLY A 559 -11.55 -26.71 13.37
N SER A 560 -11.70 -27.40 12.26
CA SER A 560 -11.12 -28.72 11.97
C SER A 560 -10.26 -28.72 10.71
N GLY A 561 -9.35 -29.68 10.59
CA GLY A 561 -8.54 -29.84 9.37
C GLY A 561 -7.48 -28.75 9.13
N ASN A 562 -7.31 -27.79 10.04
CA ASN A 562 -6.38 -26.68 9.85
C ASN A 562 -4.91 -27.15 9.96
N SER A 563 -4.02 -26.53 9.19
CA SER A 563 -2.60 -26.90 9.11
C SER A 563 -1.70 -25.75 9.58
N ILE A 564 -1.08 -25.90 10.75
CA ILE A 564 -0.16 -24.92 11.34
C ILE A 564 1.26 -25.49 11.25
N LYS A 565 2.08 -25.00 10.31
CA LYS A 565 3.38 -25.61 10.01
C LYS A 565 4.51 -24.62 9.79
N SER A 566 5.70 -25.00 10.25
CA SER A 566 6.95 -24.28 9.99
C SER A 566 6.98 -22.81 10.41
N ASN A 567 6.07 -22.38 11.30
CA ASN A 567 6.06 -21.02 11.83
C ASN A 567 7.11 -20.87 12.94
N GLU A 568 7.60 -19.65 13.15
CA GLU A 568 8.32 -19.24 14.36
C GLU A 568 7.32 -18.50 15.25
N ILE A 569 6.97 -19.09 16.40
CA ILE A 569 5.93 -18.62 17.31
C ILE A 569 6.55 -18.39 18.68
N ALA A 570 6.73 -17.12 19.05
CA ALA A 570 7.42 -16.77 20.27
C ALA A 570 6.86 -15.55 20.98
N HIS A 571 7.09 -15.48 22.30
CA HIS A 571 6.77 -14.32 23.14
C HIS A 571 5.29 -13.98 23.29
N ASN A 572 4.38 -14.87 22.88
CA ASN A 572 2.95 -14.64 23.01
C ASN A 572 2.48 -14.89 24.45
N GLY A 573 1.45 -14.16 24.88
CA GLY A 573 0.83 -14.32 26.21
C GLY A 573 0.96 -13.13 27.16
N THR A 574 1.49 -11.99 26.70
CA THR A 574 1.76 -10.84 27.57
C THR A 574 0.54 -9.98 27.97
N HIS A 575 -0.66 -10.57 28.15
CA HIS A 575 -1.86 -9.84 28.59
C HIS A 575 -1.97 -9.75 30.12
N ASN A 576 -1.40 -8.70 30.72
CA ASN A 576 -1.61 -8.30 32.13
C ASN A 576 -1.33 -9.37 33.23
N GLY A 577 -0.87 -10.57 32.89
CA GLY A 577 -0.44 -11.62 33.82
C GLY A 577 -1.55 -12.24 34.69
N THR A 578 -2.81 -12.21 34.26
CA THR A 578 -3.96 -12.67 35.08
C THR A 578 -4.79 -13.82 34.50
N ASP A 579 -4.63 -14.18 33.23
CA ASP A 579 -5.62 -15.00 32.52
C ASP A 579 -5.00 -16.33 32.08
N GLY A 580 -4.96 -17.31 32.98
CA GLY A 580 -4.28 -18.62 32.83
C GLY A 580 -4.72 -19.51 31.66
N GLY A 581 -4.48 -19.04 30.45
CA GLY A 581 -4.78 -19.63 29.15
C GLY A 581 -3.91 -18.97 28.09
N GLU A 582 -2.61 -18.79 28.36
CA GLU A 582 -1.64 -18.32 27.37
C GLU A 582 -0.90 -19.53 26.77
N ALA A 583 -0.72 -19.57 25.46
CA ALA A 583 0.01 -20.66 24.79
C ALA A 583 0.59 -20.19 23.44
N GLY A 584 1.64 -20.84 22.97
CA GLY A 584 2.12 -20.65 21.60
C GLY A 584 1.01 -20.95 20.59
N ILE A 585 0.43 -22.15 20.70
CA ILE A 585 -0.73 -22.60 19.91
C ILE A 585 -1.81 -23.17 20.84
N ARG A 586 -3.06 -22.72 20.70
CA ARG A 586 -4.22 -23.32 21.38
C ARG A 586 -5.21 -23.92 20.37
N VAL A 587 -5.67 -25.14 20.65
CA VAL A 587 -6.79 -25.79 19.95
C VAL A 587 -7.90 -26.07 20.95
N ASP A 588 -9.05 -25.44 20.75
CA ASP A 588 -10.17 -25.42 21.70
C ASP A 588 -11.47 -25.95 21.07
N GLY A 589 -12.12 -26.87 21.77
CA GLY A 589 -13.46 -27.35 21.49
C GLY A 589 -13.48 -28.75 20.90
N ALA A 590 -14.51 -29.52 21.26
CA ALA A 590 -14.63 -30.93 20.86
C ALA A 590 -14.84 -31.13 19.35
N SER A 591 -15.23 -30.10 18.60
CA SER A 591 -15.28 -30.14 17.13
C SER A 591 -13.94 -29.78 16.47
N ALA A 592 -13.00 -29.18 17.22
CA ALA A 592 -11.71 -28.75 16.69
C ALA A 592 -10.76 -29.95 16.54
N THR A 593 -11.03 -30.79 15.54
CA THR A 593 -10.32 -32.05 15.29
C THR A 593 -9.52 -32.00 14.00
N SER A 594 -8.56 -32.92 13.85
CA SER A 594 -7.67 -33.01 12.70
C SER A 594 -6.87 -31.73 12.42
N ASN A 595 -6.58 -30.93 13.44
CA ASN A 595 -5.72 -29.75 13.27
C ASN A 595 -4.25 -30.16 13.40
N MET A 596 -3.53 -30.14 12.28
CA MET A 596 -2.13 -30.54 12.21
C MET A 596 -1.22 -29.42 12.65
N ILE A 597 -0.50 -29.63 13.74
CA ILE A 597 0.61 -28.79 14.19
C ILE A 597 1.89 -29.55 13.90
N SER A 598 2.81 -29.01 13.10
CA SER A 598 4.03 -29.74 12.74
C SER A 598 5.19 -28.84 12.32
N GLY A 599 6.39 -29.17 12.79
CA GLY A 599 7.65 -28.51 12.41
C GLY A 599 7.70 -27.00 12.71
N ASN A 600 6.86 -26.50 13.62
CA ASN A 600 6.93 -25.11 14.08
C ASN A 600 8.06 -24.97 15.10
N SER A 601 8.75 -23.82 15.09
CA SER A 601 9.65 -23.39 16.16
C SER A 601 8.81 -22.62 17.18
N ILE A 602 8.52 -23.22 18.34
CA ILE A 602 7.69 -22.61 19.38
C ILE A 602 8.55 -22.42 20.63
N HIS A 603 8.63 -21.19 21.17
CA HIS A 603 9.49 -20.90 22.32
C HIS A 603 9.22 -19.54 22.96
N ASP A 604 9.67 -19.38 24.20
CA ASP A 604 9.59 -18.16 24.98
C ASP A 604 8.16 -17.56 25.07
N ASN A 605 7.11 -18.38 25.00
CA ASN A 605 5.74 -17.93 25.28
C ASN A 605 5.46 -17.99 26.79
N ASP A 606 4.51 -17.21 27.28
CA ASP A 606 4.25 -17.13 28.73
C ASP A 606 3.57 -18.40 29.30
N GLY A 607 3.06 -19.29 28.44
CA GLY A 607 2.49 -20.59 28.81
C GLY A 607 2.93 -21.71 27.88
N PRO A 608 2.26 -22.89 27.86
CA PRO A 608 2.73 -24.04 27.08
C PRO A 608 2.85 -23.75 25.58
N GLY A 609 3.80 -24.40 24.92
CA GLY A 609 3.97 -24.26 23.47
C GLY A 609 2.73 -24.70 22.68
N ILE A 610 2.06 -25.79 23.11
CA ILE A 610 0.81 -26.29 22.52
C ILE A 610 -0.17 -26.65 23.64
N GLU A 611 -1.39 -26.11 23.58
CA GLU A 611 -2.48 -26.38 24.51
C GLU A 611 -3.69 -26.98 23.76
N LEU A 612 -4.18 -28.13 24.25
CA LEU A 612 -5.47 -28.70 23.84
C LEU A 612 -6.51 -28.46 24.93
N ALA A 613 -7.57 -27.72 24.61
CA ALA A 613 -8.63 -27.35 25.55
C ALA A 613 -9.99 -27.90 25.10
N ASN A 614 -10.84 -28.22 26.08
CA ASN A 614 -12.25 -28.61 25.88
C ASN A 614 -12.50 -29.69 24.80
N GLY A 615 -11.56 -30.63 24.64
CA GLY A 615 -11.67 -31.71 23.64
C GLY A 615 -10.95 -31.45 22.31
N GLY A 616 -10.25 -30.32 22.16
CA GLY A 616 -9.46 -30.00 20.97
C GLY A 616 -8.48 -31.12 20.61
N ASN A 617 -8.35 -31.41 19.31
CA ASN A 617 -7.63 -32.55 18.74
C ASN A 617 -7.89 -33.87 19.48
N ASN A 618 -9.15 -34.12 19.85
CA ASN A 618 -9.57 -35.30 20.62
C ASN A 618 -8.83 -35.50 21.95
N SER A 619 -8.23 -34.44 22.50
CA SER A 619 -7.33 -34.50 23.66
C SER A 619 -6.23 -35.55 23.50
N LEU A 620 -5.63 -35.65 22.30
CA LEU A 620 -4.57 -36.59 22.01
C LEU A 620 -3.44 -36.46 23.05
N ALA A 621 -3.13 -37.57 23.71
CA ALA A 621 -2.12 -37.59 24.77
C ALA A 621 -0.72 -37.34 24.20
N ALA A 622 0.06 -36.52 24.91
CA ALA A 622 1.46 -36.29 24.58
C ALA A 622 2.31 -37.58 24.71
N PRO A 623 3.37 -37.75 23.91
CA PRO A 623 4.34 -38.82 24.09
C PRO A 623 4.94 -38.84 25.51
N GLY A 624 5.28 -40.02 26.01
CA GLY A 624 6.08 -40.19 27.22
C GLY A 624 7.53 -40.52 26.86
N ILE A 625 8.46 -39.59 27.07
CA ILE A 625 9.90 -39.84 26.92
C ILE A 625 10.41 -40.53 28.18
N THR A 626 11.05 -41.69 28.02
CA THR A 626 11.59 -42.49 29.13
C THR A 626 13.09 -42.36 29.30
N SER A 627 13.84 -42.14 28.22
CA SER A 627 15.26 -41.82 28.28
C SER A 627 15.68 -40.98 27.08
N ALA A 628 16.66 -40.11 27.28
CA ALA A 628 17.29 -39.38 26.21
C ALA A 628 18.79 -39.25 26.49
N ASP A 629 19.60 -39.34 25.44
CA ASP A 629 21.00 -38.96 25.40
C ASP A 629 21.27 -38.22 24.08
N CYS A 630 22.50 -37.76 23.89
CA CYS A 630 22.87 -36.91 22.76
C CYS A 630 22.72 -37.56 21.37
N GLY A 631 22.47 -38.87 21.32
CA GLY A 631 22.30 -39.64 20.10
C GLY A 631 20.97 -40.35 19.98
N SER A 632 20.15 -40.39 21.04
CA SER A 632 18.94 -41.22 21.06
C SER A 632 17.86 -40.73 22.03
N VAL A 633 16.61 -40.98 21.64
CA VAL A 633 15.42 -40.69 22.46
C VAL A 633 14.53 -41.92 22.44
N THR A 634 14.17 -42.44 23.61
CA THR A 634 13.27 -43.58 23.75
C THR A 634 12.04 -43.22 24.57
N GLY A 635 10.93 -43.89 24.29
CA GLY A 635 9.67 -43.64 24.97
C GLY A 635 8.52 -44.44 24.42
N SER A 636 7.32 -44.01 24.79
CA SER A 636 6.06 -44.59 24.31
C SER A 636 5.03 -43.50 23.99
N ALA A 637 4.21 -43.75 22.98
CA ALA A 637 3.06 -42.94 22.60
C ALA A 637 1.92 -43.85 22.10
N CYS A 638 0.96 -43.30 21.38
CA CYS A 638 -0.08 -44.09 20.72
C CYS A 638 0.51 -44.99 19.62
N ALA A 639 -0.09 -46.18 19.41
CA ALA A 639 0.42 -47.20 18.49
C ALA A 639 0.35 -46.75 17.02
N ASN A 640 1.45 -46.89 16.29
CA ASN A 640 1.65 -46.37 14.92
C ASN A 640 1.49 -44.84 14.78
N CYS A 641 1.71 -44.07 15.84
CA CYS A 641 1.65 -42.61 15.78
C CYS A 641 2.91 -42.05 15.12
N TRP A 642 2.73 -40.94 14.40
CA TRP A 642 3.85 -40.17 13.87
C TRP A 642 4.34 -39.20 14.95
N ILE A 643 5.62 -39.28 15.30
CA ILE A 643 6.24 -38.54 16.39
C ILE A 643 7.22 -37.55 15.81
N GLU A 644 7.16 -36.31 16.28
CA GLU A 644 8.21 -35.30 16.05
C GLU A 644 9.04 -35.12 17.32
N ILE A 645 10.36 -35.05 17.16
CA ILE A 645 11.31 -34.77 18.23
C ILE A 645 11.76 -33.32 18.10
N PHE A 646 11.76 -32.63 19.23
CA PHE A 646 12.22 -31.26 19.35
C PHE A 646 13.22 -31.14 20.49
N SER A 647 14.07 -30.12 20.40
CA SER A 647 14.96 -29.75 21.49
C SER A 647 14.94 -28.25 21.75
N ASP A 648 15.19 -27.87 23.00
CA ASP A 648 15.30 -26.47 23.41
C ASP A 648 16.07 -26.35 24.75
N SER A 649 16.33 -25.12 25.18
CA SER A 649 16.64 -24.74 26.54
C SER A 649 15.50 -25.00 27.53
N ASP A 650 14.24 -25.05 27.09
CA ASP A 650 13.09 -25.36 27.94
C ASP A 650 12.18 -26.47 27.38
N ASP A 651 10.86 -26.29 27.32
CA ASP A 651 9.89 -27.36 27.01
C ASP A 651 8.91 -27.05 25.85
N GLU A 652 9.13 -25.97 25.09
CA GLU A 652 8.21 -25.51 24.05
C GLU A 652 8.58 -25.95 22.61
N GLY A 653 9.75 -26.55 22.40
CA GLY A 653 10.12 -27.13 21.10
C GLY A 653 10.65 -26.13 20.06
N ARG A 654 11.61 -25.28 20.46
CA ARG A 654 12.30 -24.33 19.57
C ARG A 654 12.94 -24.99 18.33
N VAL A 655 13.66 -26.09 18.50
CA VAL A 655 14.42 -26.72 17.41
C VAL A 655 13.77 -28.03 17.00
N TYR A 656 13.38 -28.14 15.73
CA TYR A 656 12.89 -29.39 15.14
C TYR A 656 14.06 -30.32 14.79
N GLU A 657 14.07 -31.54 15.34
CA GLU A 657 15.18 -32.50 15.17
C GLU A 657 14.87 -33.60 14.16
N GLY A 658 13.60 -33.96 14.02
CA GLY A 658 13.17 -34.97 13.06
C GLY A 658 11.87 -35.65 13.46
N HIS A 659 11.47 -36.63 12.66
CA HIS A 659 10.27 -37.41 12.91
C HIS A 659 10.46 -38.89 12.58
N PHE A 660 9.56 -39.72 13.11
CA PHE A 660 9.46 -41.15 12.81
C PHE A 660 8.06 -41.66 13.18
N THR A 661 7.79 -42.96 12.97
CA THR A 661 6.52 -43.60 13.38
C THR A 661 6.79 -44.65 14.46
N THR A 662 6.00 -44.66 15.54
CA THR A 662 6.13 -45.66 16.61
C THR A 662 5.82 -47.07 16.11
N ASP A 663 6.24 -48.09 16.86
CA ASP A 663 5.87 -49.47 16.57
C ASP A 663 4.36 -49.74 16.84
N PRO A 664 3.83 -50.92 16.46
CA PRO A 664 2.44 -51.29 16.71
C PRO A 664 2.04 -51.43 18.19
N SER A 665 3.01 -51.41 19.11
CA SER A 665 2.77 -51.37 20.56
C SER A 665 2.86 -49.95 21.13
N GLY A 666 3.19 -48.95 20.30
CA GLY A 666 3.37 -47.56 20.71
C GLY A 666 4.76 -47.23 21.26
N ASN A 667 5.71 -48.17 21.25
CA ASN A 667 7.07 -47.87 21.71
C ASN A 667 7.88 -47.20 20.59
N PHE A 668 8.86 -46.40 21.00
CA PHE A 668 9.80 -45.79 20.08
C PHE A 668 11.23 -45.71 20.58
N SER A 669 12.13 -45.68 19.60
CA SER A 669 13.55 -45.40 19.75
C SER A 669 14.00 -44.60 18.53
N TRP A 670 14.21 -43.30 18.70
CA TRP A 670 14.77 -42.42 17.69
C TRP A 670 16.28 -42.30 17.87
N SER A 671 16.99 -42.10 16.77
CA SER A 671 18.43 -41.85 16.77
C SER A 671 18.75 -40.63 15.90
N GLY A 672 19.47 -39.68 16.46
CA GLY A 672 19.87 -38.43 15.81
C GLY A 672 20.56 -37.50 16.80
N THR A 673 21.02 -36.36 16.32
CA THR A 673 21.68 -35.35 17.16
C THR A 673 20.64 -34.41 17.76
N LEU A 674 20.76 -34.10 19.04
CA LEU A 674 19.95 -33.09 19.72
C LEU A 674 20.76 -31.79 19.84
N ASN A 675 20.15 -30.66 19.47
CA ASN A 675 20.79 -29.33 19.49
C ASN A 675 20.53 -28.56 20.79
N GLY A 676 19.52 -28.95 21.56
CA GLY A 676 19.14 -28.35 22.84
C GLY A 676 19.35 -29.29 24.02
N PRO A 677 19.56 -28.74 25.24
CA PRO A 677 19.82 -29.53 26.46
C PRO A 677 18.60 -30.30 26.97
N LYS A 678 17.39 -29.93 26.55
CA LYS A 678 16.14 -30.62 26.86
C LYS A 678 15.46 -31.10 25.59
N VAL A 679 14.85 -32.28 25.67
CA VAL A 679 14.08 -32.87 24.56
C VAL A 679 12.59 -32.92 24.90
N THR A 680 11.76 -32.59 23.92
CA THR A 680 10.31 -32.78 23.94
C THR A 680 9.86 -33.47 22.65
N ALA A 681 8.62 -33.97 22.65
CA ALA A 681 8.05 -34.63 21.49
C ALA A 681 6.55 -34.34 21.36
N THR A 682 6.04 -34.32 20.13
CA THR A 682 4.60 -34.32 19.84
C THR A 682 4.21 -35.63 19.15
N ALA A 683 2.95 -36.03 19.30
CA ALA A 683 2.36 -37.13 18.55
C ALA A 683 1.30 -36.60 17.58
N LYS A 684 1.25 -37.22 16.40
CA LYS A 684 0.13 -37.16 15.47
C LYS A 684 -0.61 -38.50 15.48
N GLY A 685 -1.94 -38.42 15.52
CA GLY A 685 -2.85 -39.55 15.66
C GLY A 685 -2.59 -40.73 14.68
N PRO A 686 -2.84 -41.98 15.09
CA PRO A 686 -2.46 -43.18 14.33
C PRO A 686 -3.51 -43.68 13.32
N ASP A 687 -4.70 -43.08 13.35
CA ASP A 687 -5.91 -43.47 12.61
C ASP A 687 -6.06 -42.74 11.27
N GLY A 688 -5.03 -42.01 10.83
CA GLY A 688 -5.09 -41.13 9.68
C GLY A 688 -5.68 -39.75 10.00
N SER A 689 -6.06 -39.48 11.26
CA SER A 689 -6.37 -38.13 11.71
C SER A 689 -5.11 -37.25 11.66
N ASN A 690 -5.36 -35.95 11.50
CA ASN A 690 -4.33 -34.92 11.58
C ASN A 690 -4.23 -34.31 12.99
N ASP A 691 -4.79 -34.97 14.01
CA ASP A 691 -4.74 -34.52 15.41
C ASP A 691 -3.29 -34.50 15.89
N THR A 692 -2.82 -33.35 16.39
CA THR A 692 -1.53 -33.21 17.08
C THR A 692 -1.72 -33.03 18.59
N SER A 693 -0.90 -33.71 19.40
CA SER A 693 -0.85 -33.59 20.86
C SER A 693 -0.12 -32.33 21.35
N PRO A 694 -0.22 -31.97 22.64
CA PRO A 694 0.76 -31.09 23.28
C PRO A 694 2.18 -31.66 23.20
N PHE A 695 3.17 -30.83 23.53
CA PHE A 695 4.52 -31.33 23.82
C PHE A 695 4.52 -32.27 25.02
N SER A 696 5.36 -33.30 24.98
CA SER A 696 5.69 -34.13 26.13
C SER A 696 6.32 -33.31 27.24
N ALA A 697 6.30 -33.82 28.48
CA ALA A 697 7.19 -33.30 29.51
C ALA A 697 8.65 -33.31 29.01
N SER A 698 9.40 -32.25 29.29
CA SER A 698 10.80 -32.16 28.91
C SER A 698 11.66 -33.18 29.65
N LEU A 699 12.62 -33.78 28.96
CA LEU A 699 13.67 -34.58 29.59
C LEU A 699 15.05 -33.95 29.34
N ASP A 700 15.83 -33.75 30.40
CA ASP A 700 17.21 -33.33 30.29
C ASP A 700 18.05 -34.43 29.62
N VAL A 701 18.75 -34.06 28.54
CA VAL A 701 19.61 -34.95 27.75
C VAL A 701 20.98 -35.14 28.42
N GLY A 702 21.30 -34.28 29.41
CA GLY A 702 22.63 -34.15 29.98
C GLY A 702 23.57 -33.32 29.09
N SER A 703 24.81 -33.12 29.54
CA SER A 703 25.84 -32.40 28.76
C SER A 703 26.39 -33.30 27.65
N CYS A 704 26.12 -32.94 26.41
CA CYS A 704 26.70 -33.60 25.25
C CYS A 704 28.18 -33.29 25.15
N ASN A 705 29.02 -34.28 25.42
CA ASN A 705 30.47 -34.14 25.37
C ASN A 705 30.94 -33.90 23.94
N THR A 706 31.51 -32.74 23.66
CA THR A 706 32.22 -32.45 22.41
C THR A 706 33.70 -32.78 22.55
N ALA A 707 34.42 -32.90 21.44
CA ALA A 707 35.87 -33.13 21.53
C ALA A 707 36.57 -31.81 21.87
N PRO A 708 37.62 -31.84 22.72
CA PRO A 708 38.39 -30.66 23.05
C PRO A 708 39.06 -30.08 21.80
N THR A 709 39.33 -28.78 21.78
CA THR A 709 40.13 -28.12 20.73
C THR A 709 41.60 -28.09 21.13
N ALA A 710 42.46 -28.71 20.34
CA ALA A 710 43.91 -28.74 20.59
C ALA A 710 44.60 -27.46 20.11
N ALA A 711 45.36 -26.80 20.99
CA ALA A 711 46.22 -25.69 20.60
C ALA A 711 47.44 -25.55 21.50
N PHE A 712 48.61 -25.25 20.90
CA PHE A 712 49.81 -24.91 21.66
C PHE A 712 50.74 -23.94 20.94
N THR A 713 51.64 -23.36 21.73
CA THR A 713 52.77 -22.54 21.30
C THR A 713 54.09 -23.18 21.72
N VAL A 714 55.18 -22.83 21.05
CA VAL A 714 56.54 -23.24 21.40
C VAL A 714 57.47 -22.05 21.36
N THR A 715 58.26 -21.85 22.42
CA THR A 715 59.23 -20.75 22.53
C THR A 715 60.60 -21.26 22.99
N PRO A 716 61.69 -20.96 22.25
CA PRO A 716 61.72 -20.33 20.93
C PRO A 716 61.23 -21.30 19.83
N THR A 717 60.80 -20.83 18.65
CA THR A 717 60.44 -21.72 17.53
C THR A 717 61.66 -22.29 16.77
N SER A 718 62.85 -21.76 17.04
CA SER A 718 64.12 -22.29 16.55
C SER A 718 65.24 -22.13 17.58
N GLY A 719 66.23 -23.01 17.52
CA GLY A 719 67.34 -23.05 18.46
C GLY A 719 68.44 -24.00 18.03
N TYR A 720 69.24 -24.44 18.99
CA TYR A 720 70.36 -25.37 18.83
C TYR A 720 70.11 -26.63 19.68
N THR A 721 70.97 -27.64 19.58
CA THR A 721 70.85 -28.88 20.37
C THR A 721 70.99 -28.68 21.89
N THR A 722 71.39 -27.50 22.32
CA THR A 722 71.44 -27.08 23.74
C THR A 722 70.25 -26.21 24.14
N THR A 723 69.35 -25.88 23.22
CA THR A 723 68.16 -25.06 23.50
C THR A 723 67.10 -25.92 24.18
N VAL A 724 66.58 -25.42 25.29
CA VAL A 724 65.34 -25.93 25.90
C VAL A 724 64.18 -25.21 25.23
N PHE A 725 63.30 -25.99 24.62
CA PHE A 725 62.09 -25.51 23.98
C PHE A 725 60.94 -25.63 24.98
N HIS A 726 60.26 -24.51 25.24
CA HIS A 726 59.11 -24.45 26.14
C HIS A 726 57.83 -24.57 25.32
N PHE A 727 57.07 -25.63 25.57
CA PHE A 727 55.78 -25.90 24.95
C PHE A 727 54.66 -25.55 25.91
N ASP A 728 53.68 -24.78 25.42
CA ASP A 728 52.55 -24.29 26.21
C ASP A 728 51.23 -24.59 25.48
N ALA A 729 50.49 -25.55 26.03
CA ALA A 729 49.17 -25.98 25.57
C ALA A 729 48.01 -25.33 26.33
N SER A 730 48.24 -24.22 27.05
CA SER A 730 47.19 -23.45 27.72
C SER A 730 46.12 -22.87 26.77
N GLY A 731 46.38 -22.91 25.47
CA GLY A 731 45.40 -22.59 24.44
C GLY A 731 44.38 -23.71 24.16
N CYS A 732 44.55 -24.92 24.71
CA CYS A 732 43.54 -25.97 24.60
C CYS A 732 42.26 -25.57 25.36
N SER A 733 41.12 -25.81 24.74
CA SER A 733 39.81 -25.48 25.31
C SER A 733 38.80 -26.57 25.00
N ASP A 734 37.83 -26.73 25.88
CA ASP A 734 36.66 -27.58 25.65
C ASP A 734 35.42 -26.78 26.08
N ALA A 735 34.28 -27.05 25.45
CA ALA A 735 33.06 -26.31 25.72
C ALA A 735 32.40 -26.78 27.04
N GLU A 736 32.61 -28.05 27.42
CA GLU A 736 32.00 -28.68 28.58
C GLU A 736 32.99 -28.80 29.76
N ASP A 737 34.29 -28.94 29.48
CA ASP A 737 35.34 -29.11 30.48
C ASP A 737 36.18 -27.84 30.71
N ALA A 738 36.44 -27.54 31.99
CA ALA A 738 37.39 -26.51 32.36
C ALA A 738 38.79 -26.85 31.83
N ALA A 739 39.52 -25.87 31.29
CA ALA A 739 40.87 -26.09 30.73
C ALA A 739 41.82 -26.82 31.70
N SER A 740 41.69 -26.62 33.02
CA SER A 740 42.50 -27.30 34.05
C SER A 740 42.21 -28.80 34.20
N ALA A 741 41.09 -29.28 33.67
CA ALA A 741 40.69 -30.69 33.69
C ALA A 741 41.17 -31.46 32.46
N LEU A 742 41.50 -30.75 31.36
CA LEU A 742 42.00 -31.35 30.13
C LEU A 742 43.38 -31.97 30.33
N GLN A 743 43.56 -33.19 29.82
CA GLN A 743 44.84 -33.88 29.84
C GLN A 743 45.55 -33.72 28.49
N VAL A 744 46.85 -33.44 28.51
CA VAL A 744 47.68 -33.35 27.31
C VAL A 744 48.81 -34.36 27.31
N ARG A 745 49.28 -34.71 26.12
CA ARG A 745 50.53 -35.45 25.88
C ARG A 745 51.17 -35.06 24.55
N TRP A 746 52.47 -35.31 24.47
CA TRP A 746 53.37 -34.85 23.42
C TRP A 746 54.05 -36.02 22.71
N ASP A 747 54.13 -35.92 21.39
CA ASP A 747 54.96 -36.73 20.49
C ASP A 747 55.95 -35.73 19.82
N TRP A 748 57.22 -35.81 20.21
CA TRP A 748 58.22 -34.79 19.90
C TRP A 748 58.72 -34.84 18.46
N GLU A 749 58.48 -35.95 17.77
CA GLU A 749 58.90 -36.21 16.39
C GLU A 749 57.74 -36.53 15.44
N ASN A 750 56.51 -36.62 15.96
CA ASN A 750 55.31 -36.99 15.25
C ASN A 750 55.43 -38.35 14.53
N ASN A 751 55.99 -39.34 15.23
CA ASN A 751 56.16 -40.70 14.70
C ASN A 751 54.97 -41.62 14.99
N GLY A 752 53.97 -41.14 15.73
CA GLY A 752 52.77 -41.89 16.11
C GLY A 752 52.88 -42.59 17.48
N VAL A 753 53.99 -42.44 18.20
CA VAL A 753 54.20 -42.90 19.56
C VAL A 753 54.43 -41.69 20.46
N TYR A 754 53.57 -41.49 21.46
CA TYR A 754 53.70 -40.37 22.39
C TYR A 754 54.81 -40.60 23.41
N ASP A 755 55.69 -39.61 23.54
CA ASP A 755 56.86 -39.63 24.44
C ASP A 755 56.51 -39.31 25.90
N THR A 756 55.36 -38.69 26.11
CA THR A 756 54.87 -38.33 27.44
C THR A 756 53.54 -39.03 27.75
N GLY A 757 53.32 -39.31 29.04
CA GLY A 757 52.01 -39.74 29.54
C GLY A 757 51.01 -38.58 29.58
N TRP A 758 49.74 -38.92 29.73
CA TRP A 758 48.68 -37.93 29.95
C TRP A 758 48.92 -37.12 31.23
N SER A 759 48.78 -35.80 31.13
CA SER A 759 49.00 -34.87 32.24
C SER A 759 48.06 -33.68 32.15
N THR A 760 47.53 -33.21 33.28
CA THR A 760 46.82 -31.91 33.35
C THR A 760 47.77 -30.72 33.41
N ILE A 761 49.08 -30.96 33.53
CA ILE A 761 50.10 -29.91 33.37
C ILE A 761 50.26 -29.63 31.88
N GLN A 762 49.77 -28.47 31.44
CA GLN A 762 49.69 -28.08 30.02
C GLN A 762 51.02 -27.55 29.44
N THR A 763 52.11 -27.57 30.20
CA THR A 763 53.42 -27.12 29.76
C THR A 763 54.44 -28.24 29.79
N ALA A 764 55.36 -28.25 28.84
CA ALA A 764 56.47 -29.20 28.79
C ALA A 764 57.74 -28.57 28.23
N ASP A 765 58.88 -29.03 28.72
CA ASP A 765 60.20 -28.60 28.25
C ASP A 765 60.90 -29.76 27.56
N TYR A 766 61.45 -29.51 26.37
CA TYR A 766 62.17 -30.53 25.62
C TYR A 766 63.39 -29.97 24.87
N SER A 767 64.42 -30.78 24.72
CA SER A 767 65.64 -30.44 23.97
C SER A 767 65.98 -31.55 22.99
N TYR A 768 66.24 -31.16 21.75
CA TYR A 768 66.63 -32.08 20.69
C TYR A 768 68.14 -32.31 20.67
N THR A 769 68.56 -33.56 20.54
CA THR A 769 69.98 -33.95 20.56
C THR A 769 70.62 -33.95 19.17
N SER A 770 69.81 -33.88 18.11
CA SER A 770 70.26 -33.79 16.73
C SER A 770 69.71 -32.53 16.05
N VAL A 771 70.38 -32.09 14.99
CA VAL A 771 69.94 -30.96 14.16
C VAL A 771 68.88 -31.45 13.17
N GLY A 772 67.88 -30.63 12.92
CA GLY A 772 66.76 -30.98 12.06
C GLY A 772 65.55 -30.07 12.27
N THR A 773 64.56 -30.24 11.41
CA THR A 773 63.22 -29.65 11.60
C THR A 773 62.32 -30.75 12.14
N TYR A 774 61.79 -30.55 13.35
CA TYR A 774 60.90 -31.49 14.02
C TYR A 774 59.46 -30.99 13.91
N THR A 775 58.53 -31.89 13.61
CA THR A 775 57.10 -31.62 13.74
C THR A 775 56.66 -32.21 15.05
N VAL A 776 56.26 -31.37 16.00
CA VAL A 776 55.75 -31.79 17.31
C VAL A 776 54.25 -31.94 17.22
N ARG A 777 53.71 -33.02 17.78
CA ARG A 777 52.28 -33.27 17.90
C ARG A 777 51.85 -33.24 19.37
N LEU A 778 50.85 -32.43 19.64
CA LEU A 778 50.08 -32.41 20.88
C LEU A 778 48.82 -33.24 20.68
N GLU A 779 48.43 -34.03 21.67
CA GLU A 779 47.07 -34.56 21.80
C GLU A 779 46.50 -34.11 23.14
N VAL A 780 45.27 -33.61 23.10
CA VAL A 780 44.48 -33.24 24.27
C VAL A 780 43.31 -34.20 24.41
N MET A 781 42.93 -34.52 25.64
CA MET A 781 41.80 -35.36 25.99
C MET A 781 40.97 -34.68 27.07
N ASP A 782 39.66 -34.73 26.90
CA ASP A 782 38.70 -34.23 27.88
C ASP A 782 38.50 -35.24 29.03
N THR A 783 37.61 -34.93 29.98
CA THR A 783 37.35 -35.81 31.13
C THR A 783 36.56 -37.06 30.79
N LEU A 784 35.92 -37.10 29.61
CA LEU A 784 35.07 -38.20 29.14
C LEU A 784 35.72 -39.04 28.03
N GLY A 785 36.95 -38.72 27.64
CA GLY A 785 37.84 -39.49 26.78
C GLY A 785 37.86 -39.10 25.29
N LEU A 786 37.16 -38.05 24.84
CA LEU A 786 37.32 -37.55 23.46
C LEU A 786 38.62 -36.74 23.34
N LYS A 787 39.14 -36.68 22.11
CA LYS A 787 40.50 -36.22 21.83
C LYS A 787 40.59 -35.38 20.58
N ASP A 788 41.55 -34.47 20.56
CA ASP A 788 41.97 -33.72 19.38
C ASP A 788 43.49 -33.53 19.37
N THR A 789 44.06 -33.18 18.21
CA THR A 789 45.50 -32.97 18.05
C THR A 789 45.88 -31.71 17.30
N ALA A 790 47.02 -31.12 17.70
CA ALA A 790 47.63 -29.99 17.01
C ALA A 790 49.10 -30.29 16.69
N THR A 791 49.65 -29.65 15.65
CA THR A 791 51.08 -29.76 15.32
C THR A 791 51.75 -28.39 15.13
N ARG A 792 53.05 -28.34 15.44
CA ARG A 792 53.93 -27.17 15.21
C ARG A 792 55.35 -27.62 14.83
N GLN A 793 56.04 -26.81 14.05
CA GLN A 793 57.44 -27.07 13.69
C GLN A 793 58.42 -26.38 14.65
N VAL A 794 59.49 -27.10 14.99
CA VAL A 794 60.64 -26.60 15.75
C VAL A 794 61.90 -26.83 14.92
N VAL A 795 62.72 -25.79 14.73
CA VAL A 795 63.95 -25.86 13.93
C VAL A 795 65.18 -25.89 14.82
N VAL A 796 65.97 -26.94 14.73
CA VAL A 796 67.19 -27.15 15.53
C VAL A 796 68.40 -27.10 14.59
N SER A 797 69.20 -26.05 14.74
CA SER A 797 70.34 -25.75 13.86
C SER A 797 71.68 -26.04 14.53
N VAL A 798 72.76 -25.98 13.74
CA VAL A 798 74.14 -26.07 14.25
C VAL A 798 74.53 -24.75 14.91
N LEU A 799 75.15 -24.80 16.10
CA LEU A 799 75.68 -23.61 16.79
C LEU A 799 76.93 -23.10 16.06
N HIS A 800 76.82 -22.00 15.31
CA HIS A 800 77.97 -21.32 14.72
C HIS A 800 78.56 -20.30 15.70
N TRP A 801 79.85 -20.42 16.02
CA TRP A 801 80.59 -19.41 16.77
C TRP A 801 80.93 -18.24 15.85
N VAL A 802 80.32 -17.07 16.05
CA VAL A 802 80.78 -15.83 15.39
C VAL A 802 81.82 -15.17 16.30
N TYR A 803 83.09 -15.22 15.90
CA TYR A 803 84.13 -14.37 16.48
C TYR A 803 83.90 -12.92 16.00
N LEU A 804 83.55 -12.01 16.91
CA LEU A 804 83.64 -10.56 16.69
C LEU A 804 84.99 -10.07 17.20
N PRO A 805 85.93 -9.60 16.34
CA PRO A 805 87.15 -8.98 16.83
C PRO A 805 86.85 -7.54 17.26
N LEU A 806 86.96 -7.27 18.55
CA LEU A 806 87.09 -5.92 19.11
C LEU A 806 88.58 -5.56 19.18
N VAL A 807 89.07 -4.67 18.32
CA VAL A 807 90.28 -3.87 18.60
C VAL A 807 90.12 -2.45 18.05
N LEU A 808 90.33 -1.50 18.97
CA LEU A 808 90.20 -0.06 18.87
C LEU A 808 91.18 0.62 17.89
N LYS A 809 90.66 1.58 17.10
CA LYS A 809 91.22 2.93 16.94
C LYS A 809 90.14 3.90 16.46
#